data_AF-A0A0V0RKW5-F1
#
_entry.id   AF-A0A0V0RKW5-F1
#
_cell.length_a   1.000
_cell.length_b   1.000
_cell.length_c   1.000
_cell.angle_alpha   90.00
_cell.angle_beta   90.00
_cell.angle_gamma   90.00
#
_symmetry.space_group_name_H-M   'P 1'
#
loop_
_entity.id
_entity.type
_entity.pdbx_description
1 polymer ?
#
loop_
_entity_poly.entity_id
_entity_poly.type
_entity_poly.pdbx_seq_one_letter_code
_entity_poly.pdbx_strand_id
1 'polypeptide(L)'
;MLADKECFIMHIGWIFVLCFSFPRYSVATSKCYNANAPAQNTGKALIAGGNANAWQNTQDLAGRNGHAVVKSLEHVTMADNTNKFIAYNNIPPDIPKVKTKSNSKGVLMMNPGVTDEASWIVHTIPGFPKALTGYVFPPAEIQKGHLFICLTIKESEIDAIAMALRIATPLIYHNDIPDDPARPNLKKLVDGESRLTPPLTVTRQISTAAAPGLTVTIYSKGEKSKYEIYRKVLVKKLKTGIKVWTTRDKILKSDCRILNRNIKLVTSPITIGDHASSLESDVSHWLISDPGNKFCAVDKPYHKSQAKEPAMAVCIDDATIFGHFNVIAPAQNIGKALIAGVNANAWQNTQDLTGLNNHAVVKSLEHVIMANAANKFIAYSNIPPDVPKVKTKSNSKGVLMMNPNVEDEASWIVHTIPGFPKALRGYEFPPAEIQKGHLFICLTIKESEIDAIAMALRIATPLIYHNDIPDDPARPNLKKLVNGESRLTPPLTVTQQISTAAAQGLKMTIYKIYRRVLVKKLKTGIKVWTTRDKTLKSDCRILNRNIKLVTSPITIGDHPSSLESDVSQWLISEPGNKFCVIDKPYHKSQTKEPAMAVCINDATIFGHFNRIGQNKQHQNVITQMVLRKQIDTPDLTVSPGNVVAKPLEHVIAANDANKFIAYNNIPPDIPKVKTKSNSKGVLMMNPQGADEAAWIVHTVPGFPKALRGYVFPPAEIQKGHLFICLTIKESEIDAIAMALRIATPLIYHNDIPDSEINSRPNLKKLVNGESRLTPPLTVTRQISTAAAAGLKVAIYSKGEKSKYEIYRKVLVKKLKTGIKVWTTRDKILKSDCRILNRNIKLVTSPITIGDHASSLESDVSHWLISDPGNKFCAVDKPYHKSQTIEPAMAVCIDDATIFAPGQNIGKAFTQGNAGAWQDTAVVTGVNGHSFGKALEHNKQTNLLHTTMLHQIFQNQKQNQTAKGVLMMNPQGADEAAWIVHTVPGFPKALRGYLFPPEEIQKGHLFICLTIKESEIDAIAMTTRIATPLIYHNDIPDSEIDSRPNLKKLVNGESRFIPPLTVTRDISTAAPGGLKVTIYSKGEKSRFEIYRRILVRKLKTTIKIWTTRDKTLKSDCRIFGRNIRLVTSPISVSGHPSSLESDVSQWLISDPGNKFCAVDKPYHKSQTKEPGMAVCIDDASIFTRFNEIAANLDNCT
;
A
#
# COMPACT_ATOMS: atom_id res chain seq x y z
N MET A 1 -18.62 38.31 -8.39
CA MET A 1 -17.31 37.92 -7.84
C MET A 1 -17.56 36.88 -6.77
N LEU A 2 -17.08 35.65 -6.97
CA LEU A 2 -17.18 34.56 -5.99
C LEU A 2 -15.78 34.21 -5.50
N ALA A 3 -15.65 33.91 -4.22
CA ALA A 3 -14.41 33.45 -3.60
C ALA A 3 -14.60 32.00 -3.18
N ASP A 4 -13.93 31.08 -3.88
CA ASP A 4 -13.96 29.66 -3.57
C ASP A 4 -12.78 29.24 -2.69
N LYS A 5 -13.03 28.23 -1.85
CA LYS A 5 -12.10 27.70 -0.86
C LYS A 5 -11.57 26.35 -1.32
N GLU A 6 -10.27 26.24 -1.54
CA GLU A 6 -9.58 24.94 -1.57
C GLU A 6 -8.65 24.79 -0.35
N CYS A 7 -8.62 23.59 0.23
CA CYS A 7 -7.93 23.33 1.50
C CYS A 7 -6.45 23.00 1.29
N PHE A 8 -5.57 23.91 1.73
CA PHE A 8 -4.16 23.57 1.98
C PHE A 8 -4.05 22.61 3.17
N ILE A 9 -3.50 21.41 2.94
CA ILE A 9 -2.98 20.54 4.00
C ILE A 9 -1.47 20.74 4.08
N MET A 10 -1.01 21.51 5.06
CA MET A 10 0.41 21.68 5.36
C MET A 10 0.97 20.45 6.09
N HIS A 11 2.21 20.06 5.76
CA HIS A 11 3.00 19.13 6.57
C HIS A 11 4.01 19.91 7.41
N ILE A 12 4.14 19.56 8.69
CA ILE A 12 4.94 20.27 9.71
C ILE A 12 5.84 19.26 10.44
N GLY A 13 7.09 19.64 10.71
CA GLY A 13 8.06 18.90 11.54
C GLY A 13 8.23 19.51 12.94
N TRP A 14 8.79 18.76 13.89
CA TRP A 14 8.68 19.03 15.34
C TRP A 14 9.91 18.63 16.14
N ILE A 15 10.15 19.23 17.31
CA ILE A 15 11.28 18.89 18.20
C ILE A 15 10.80 18.59 19.63
N PHE A 16 11.45 17.66 20.33
CA PHE A 16 11.05 17.14 21.65
C PHE A 16 12.19 17.15 22.66
N VAL A 17 11.95 17.69 23.87
CA VAL A 17 12.99 18.00 24.86
C VAL A 17 12.62 17.50 26.28
N LEU A 18 13.32 16.49 26.78
CA LEU A 18 13.30 16.14 28.20
C LEU A 18 14.43 16.90 28.92
N CYS A 19 14.10 17.80 29.85
CA CYS A 19 15.09 18.65 30.53
C CYS A 19 14.86 18.66 32.04
N PHE A 20 15.81 18.09 32.79
CA PHE A 20 15.70 17.92 34.24
C PHE A 20 16.60 18.95 34.93
N SER A 21 16.04 20.12 35.26
CA SER A 21 16.78 21.23 35.88
C SER A 21 15.92 21.98 36.91
N PHE A 22 16.56 22.45 37.98
CA PHE A 22 15.93 23.13 39.13
C PHE A 22 16.47 24.58 39.27
N PRO A 23 15.72 25.52 39.89
CA PRO A 23 15.74 26.90 39.41
C PRO A 23 16.71 27.87 40.11
N ARG A 24 17.39 28.70 39.29
CA ARG A 24 17.67 30.13 39.56
C ARG A 24 17.45 30.95 38.27
N TYR A 25 16.90 32.16 38.38
CA TYR A 25 16.36 32.99 37.28
C TYR A 25 17.20 34.26 37.01
N SER A 26 17.12 34.80 35.77
CA SER A 26 17.37 36.22 35.44
C SER A 26 16.69 36.60 34.09
N VAL A 27 16.73 37.87 33.64
CA VAL A 27 15.60 38.53 32.94
C VAL A 27 15.95 39.40 31.69
N ALA A 28 15.18 39.22 30.58
CA ALA A 28 14.89 40.14 29.42
C ALA A 28 16.08 40.73 28.57
N THR A 29 15.94 41.48 27.44
CA THR A 29 14.83 42.15 26.71
C THR A 29 14.93 42.11 25.14
N SER A 30 13.79 42.33 24.45
CA SER A 30 13.55 43.06 23.16
C SER A 30 14.11 42.66 21.76
N LYS A 31 13.16 42.37 20.81
CA LYS A 31 12.99 42.81 19.37
C LYS A 31 14.19 42.79 18.39
N CYS A 32 14.13 42.42 17.10
CA CYS A 32 13.13 41.96 16.09
C CYS A 32 13.93 41.51 14.79
N TYR A 33 13.45 41.12 13.59
CA TYR A 33 12.15 40.91 12.89
C TYR A 33 12.36 40.00 11.62
N ASN A 34 11.27 39.49 11.01
CA ASN A 34 10.99 39.08 9.59
C ASN A 34 12.08 38.55 8.61
N ALA A 35 11.82 37.57 7.70
CA ALA A 35 10.62 36.73 7.46
C ALA A 35 10.89 35.54 6.48
N ASN A 36 9.90 34.62 6.42
CA ASN A 36 9.53 33.66 5.35
C ASN A 36 9.71 32.13 5.57
N ALA A 37 8.69 31.39 5.10
CA ALA A 37 8.45 29.94 5.12
C ALA A 37 8.13 29.28 6.49
N PRO A 38 7.07 28.45 6.59
CA PRO A 38 6.61 27.88 7.86
C PRO A 38 7.39 26.61 8.26
N ALA A 39 8.57 26.80 8.85
CA ALA A 39 9.15 25.84 9.77
C ALA A 39 8.64 26.14 11.20
N GLN A 40 8.30 25.13 12.01
CA GLN A 40 7.95 25.35 13.42
C GLN A 40 9.15 25.07 14.32
N ASN A 41 9.86 26.15 14.67
CA ASN A 41 11.06 26.12 15.52
C ASN A 41 10.74 25.84 17.00
N THR A 42 9.47 25.69 17.37
CA THR A 42 8.97 25.47 18.72
C THR A 42 8.67 23.99 18.97
N GLY A 43 9.30 23.41 19.99
CA GLY A 43 9.13 22.02 20.39
C GLY A 43 8.17 21.82 21.57
N LYS A 44 8.04 20.56 22.01
CA LYS A 44 7.44 20.21 23.30
C LYS A 44 8.50 19.79 24.31
N ALA A 45 8.34 20.21 25.56
CA ALA A 45 9.19 19.83 26.67
C ALA A 45 8.44 19.17 27.84
N LEU A 46 9.16 18.32 28.55
CA LEU A 46 8.82 17.85 29.90
C LEU A 46 9.97 18.23 30.83
N ILE A 47 9.63 18.92 31.92
CA ILE A 47 10.57 19.44 32.92
C ILE A 47 10.21 18.86 34.28
N ALA A 48 11.18 18.25 34.95
CA ALA A 48 11.01 17.73 36.30
C ALA A 48 11.17 18.85 37.34
N GLY A 49 10.31 18.84 38.36
CA GLY A 49 10.15 19.93 39.32
C GLY A 49 8.89 20.75 39.03
N GLY A 50 7.89 20.65 39.92
CA GLY A 50 6.60 21.34 39.82
C GLY A 50 5.67 20.85 38.70
N ASN A 51 6.10 21.01 37.44
CA ASN A 51 5.20 21.03 36.27
C ASN A 51 5.43 19.89 35.26
N ALA A 52 5.86 18.71 35.72
CA ALA A 52 5.99 17.49 34.89
C ALA A 52 4.63 16.91 34.43
N ASN A 53 3.51 17.50 34.88
CA ASN A 53 2.15 17.00 34.69
C ASN A 53 1.63 17.14 33.24
N ALA A 54 2.24 17.98 32.40
CA ALA A 54 1.82 18.24 31.02
C ALA A 54 2.99 18.58 30.10
N TRP A 55 2.81 18.35 28.79
CA TRP A 55 3.72 18.82 27.75
C TRP A 55 3.68 20.35 27.64
N GLN A 56 4.83 21.00 27.81
CA GLN A 56 4.99 22.46 27.73
C GLN A 56 5.51 22.85 26.33
N ASN A 57 5.10 24.01 25.80
CA ASN A 57 5.74 24.56 24.61
C ASN A 57 7.13 25.10 24.95
N THR A 58 8.13 24.83 24.12
CA THR A 58 9.40 25.58 24.19
C THR A 58 9.26 26.93 23.50
N GLN A 59 10.20 27.83 23.79
CA GLN A 59 10.47 28.99 22.93
C GLN A 59 10.99 28.54 21.55
N ASP A 60 11.26 29.48 20.65
CA ASP A 60 11.94 29.24 19.38
C ASP A 60 13.38 28.72 19.64
N LEU A 61 13.73 27.55 19.08
CA LEU A 61 15.03 26.90 19.23
C LEU A 61 16.19 27.62 18.51
N ALA A 62 15.90 28.47 17.51
CA ALA A 62 16.90 29.33 16.88
C ALA A 62 17.16 30.63 17.67
N GLY A 63 16.29 30.98 18.63
CA GLY A 63 16.47 32.11 19.53
C GLY A 63 17.46 31.82 20.66
N ARG A 64 18.44 32.71 20.89
CA ARG A 64 19.41 32.56 22.00
C ARG A 64 18.76 32.64 23.40
N ASN A 65 17.64 33.35 23.55
CA ASN A 65 17.11 33.70 24.86
C ASN A 65 15.99 32.75 25.30
N GLY A 66 16.08 32.22 26.53
CA GLY A 66 15.00 31.52 27.21
C GLY A 66 14.74 30.06 26.80
N HIS A 67 15.43 29.52 25.79
CA HIS A 67 15.27 28.12 25.39
C HIS A 67 16.12 27.16 26.24
N ALA A 68 15.50 26.14 26.85
CA ALA A 68 16.16 25.19 27.77
C ALA A 68 17.40 24.51 27.16
N VAL A 69 17.32 24.01 25.93
CA VAL A 69 18.46 23.40 25.20
C VAL A 69 19.60 24.40 24.96
N VAL A 70 19.31 25.68 24.72
CA VAL A 70 20.35 26.69 24.48
C VAL A 70 21.10 26.96 25.78
N LYS A 71 20.38 27.23 26.88
CA LYS A 71 20.97 27.46 28.20
C LYS A 71 21.79 26.26 28.69
N SER A 72 21.30 25.03 28.46
CA SER A 72 22.02 23.80 28.81
C SER A 72 23.28 23.54 27.96
N LEU A 73 23.57 24.38 26.96
CA LEU A 73 24.73 24.29 26.07
C LEU A 73 25.51 25.61 25.99
N GLU A 74 25.27 26.55 26.91
CA GLU A 74 25.90 27.87 26.93
C GLU A 74 27.43 27.75 27.00
N HIS A 75 27.94 27.10 28.05
CA HIS A 75 29.37 26.78 28.26
C HIS A 75 29.94 25.70 27.31
N VAL A 76 29.13 25.14 26.41
CA VAL A 76 29.56 24.22 25.33
C VAL A 76 29.77 24.99 24.04
N THR A 77 28.98 26.04 23.82
CA THR A 77 29.00 26.86 22.60
C THR A 77 29.88 28.11 22.74
N MET A 78 30.17 28.56 23.96
CA MET A 78 31.10 29.66 24.26
C MET A 78 32.19 29.17 25.22
N ALA A 79 33.37 29.79 25.18
CA ALA A 79 34.47 29.43 26.06
C ALA A 79 34.17 29.85 27.51
N ASP A 80 34.39 28.92 28.44
CA ASP A 80 34.15 29.09 29.86
C ASP A 80 35.34 28.56 30.66
N ASN A 81 35.80 29.34 31.65
CA ASN A 81 37.01 29.00 32.39
C ASN A 81 36.77 27.87 33.40
N THR A 82 35.57 27.73 33.96
CA THR A 82 35.28 26.74 35.02
C THR A 82 34.70 25.44 34.45
N ASN A 83 33.77 25.51 33.51
CA ASN A 83 33.11 24.33 32.92
C ASN A 83 34.03 23.61 31.92
N LYS A 84 33.95 22.28 31.89
CA LYS A 84 34.70 21.39 30.98
C LYS A 84 33.79 20.27 30.47
N PHE A 85 33.97 19.82 29.23
CA PHE A 85 33.06 18.87 28.57
C PHE A 85 33.70 17.92 27.55
N ILE A 86 33.06 16.77 27.37
CA ILE A 86 33.23 15.84 26.25
C ILE A 86 32.03 15.98 25.33
N ALA A 87 32.26 16.33 24.06
CA ALA A 87 31.24 16.31 23.02
C ALA A 87 31.45 15.11 22.07
N TYR A 88 30.38 14.34 21.85
CA TYR A 88 30.42 13.14 21.01
C TYR A 88 29.23 13.07 20.04
N ASN A 89 29.47 12.72 18.78
CA ASN A 89 28.44 12.63 17.75
C ASN A 89 28.92 11.76 16.58
N ASN A 90 28.08 10.86 16.05
CA ASN A 90 28.45 10.04 14.90
C ASN A 90 28.54 10.80 13.56
N ILE A 91 27.94 12.00 13.50
CA ILE A 91 28.10 13.00 12.46
C ILE A 91 28.40 14.32 13.20
N PRO A 92 29.67 14.58 13.58
CA PRO A 92 30.04 15.82 14.27
C PRO A 92 29.86 17.04 13.36
N PRO A 93 29.75 18.27 13.93
CA PRO A 93 29.85 19.50 13.15
C PRO A 93 31.21 19.57 12.43
N ASP A 94 31.20 20.19 11.25
CA ASP A 94 32.37 20.66 10.47
C ASP A 94 33.49 19.64 10.12
N ILE A 95 33.42 18.38 10.58
CA ILE A 95 34.36 17.31 10.26
C ILE A 95 33.72 16.33 9.24
N PRO A 96 33.92 16.52 7.92
CA PRO A 96 33.31 15.67 6.90
C PRO A 96 33.95 14.27 6.81
N LYS A 97 33.14 13.28 6.41
CA LYS A 97 33.53 11.90 6.04
C LYS A 97 33.95 10.96 7.20
N VAL A 98 33.68 11.28 8.46
CA VAL A 98 33.98 10.36 9.58
C VAL A 98 33.19 9.04 9.47
N LYS A 99 33.79 7.93 9.90
CA LYS A 99 33.23 6.56 9.80
C LYS A 99 33.24 5.85 11.15
N THR A 100 32.29 6.18 12.03
CA THR A 100 31.97 5.33 13.18
C THR A 100 30.81 4.39 12.87
N LYS A 101 30.69 3.29 13.63
CA LYS A 101 29.53 2.38 13.62
C LYS A 101 28.52 2.72 14.71
N SER A 102 28.83 3.65 15.62
CA SER A 102 27.89 4.12 16.64
C SER A 102 26.88 5.11 16.05
N ASN A 103 25.72 5.26 16.69
CA ASN A 103 24.77 6.33 16.40
C ASN A 103 24.67 7.36 17.54
N SER A 104 25.26 7.04 18.69
CA SER A 104 25.18 7.79 19.94
C SER A 104 25.73 9.21 19.78
N LYS A 105 25.02 10.18 20.36
CA LYS A 105 25.39 11.60 20.40
C LYS A 105 25.06 12.22 21.74
N GLY A 106 25.79 13.25 22.13
CA GLY A 106 25.60 13.92 23.39
C GLY A 106 26.76 14.80 23.80
N VAL A 107 26.60 15.39 24.98
CA VAL A 107 27.64 16.13 25.69
C VAL A 107 27.61 15.69 27.15
N LEU A 108 28.78 15.41 27.72
CA LEU A 108 28.97 15.18 29.16
C LEU A 108 29.82 16.34 29.68
N MET A 109 29.33 17.09 30.65
CA MET A 109 30.00 18.31 31.15
C MET A 109 30.02 18.36 32.68
N MET A 110 31.00 19.07 33.22
CA MET A 110 31.19 19.27 34.67
C MET A 110 31.96 20.55 34.96
N ASN A 111 31.86 21.04 36.19
CA ASN A 111 32.73 22.07 36.74
C ASN A 111 33.72 21.42 37.72
N PRO A 112 35.03 21.26 37.38
CA PRO A 112 36.01 20.65 38.29
C PRO A 112 36.26 21.44 39.58
N GLY A 113 35.76 22.68 39.69
CA GLY A 113 35.85 23.49 40.90
C GLY A 113 34.66 23.35 41.86
N VAL A 114 33.61 22.61 41.50
CA VAL A 114 32.36 22.51 42.30
C VAL A 114 31.87 21.06 42.37
N THR A 115 31.88 20.49 43.58
CA THR A 115 31.45 19.11 43.84
C THR A 115 30.00 18.86 43.40
N ASP A 116 29.78 17.75 42.69
CA ASP A 116 28.47 17.34 42.13
C ASP A 116 27.84 18.32 41.11
N GLU A 117 28.58 19.31 40.59
CA GLU A 117 28.14 20.13 39.46
C GLU A 117 28.50 19.47 38.12
N ALA A 118 27.67 18.52 37.68
CA ALA A 118 27.80 17.85 36.39
C ALA A 118 26.45 17.64 35.67
N SER A 119 26.49 17.57 34.33
CA SER A 119 25.31 17.24 33.52
C SER A 119 25.64 16.39 32.30
N TRP A 120 24.65 15.60 31.86
CA TRP A 120 24.75 14.73 30.69
C TRP A 120 23.56 14.96 29.76
N ILE A 121 23.87 15.32 28.52
CA ILE A 121 22.92 15.56 27.44
C ILE A 121 23.04 14.45 26.40
N VAL A 122 21.92 13.88 25.99
CA VAL A 122 21.81 12.87 24.92
C VAL A 122 20.85 13.39 23.87
N HIS A 123 21.23 13.33 22.59
CA HIS A 123 20.40 13.84 21.49
C HIS A 123 20.50 13.01 20.21
N THR A 124 19.63 13.31 19.25
CA THR A 124 19.53 12.59 17.96
C THR A 124 20.16 13.33 16.78
N ILE A 125 20.33 14.66 16.90
CA ILE A 125 20.68 15.61 15.83
C ILE A 125 22.11 15.44 15.28
N PRO A 126 22.31 15.26 13.96
CA PRO A 126 23.63 15.31 13.33
C PRO A 126 24.15 16.75 13.18
N GLY A 127 25.47 16.94 13.21
CA GLY A 127 26.11 18.25 13.02
C GLY A 127 26.01 19.20 14.23
N PHE A 128 25.82 18.67 15.43
CA PHE A 128 25.47 19.44 16.64
C PHE A 128 26.03 18.79 17.93
N PRO A 129 26.25 19.55 19.02
CA PRO A 129 26.42 21.01 19.05
C PRO A 129 27.76 21.45 18.45
N LYS A 130 27.86 22.71 18.01
CA LYS A 130 29.15 23.31 17.67
C LYS A 130 29.89 23.69 18.94
N ALA A 131 31.07 23.10 19.17
CA ALA A 131 31.90 23.41 20.32
C ALA A 131 32.55 24.80 20.16
N LEU A 132 32.48 25.64 21.20
CA LEU A 132 33.23 26.90 21.35
C LEU A 132 33.12 27.92 20.19
N THR A 133 32.08 27.82 19.36
CA THR A 133 31.92 28.60 18.10
C THR A 133 30.53 29.25 17.96
N GLY A 134 29.82 29.40 19.08
CA GLY A 134 28.49 29.98 19.19
C GLY A 134 27.35 28.99 18.93
N TYR A 135 26.19 29.25 19.55
CA TYR A 135 25.01 28.42 19.34
C TYR A 135 24.48 28.56 17.90
N VAL A 136 24.45 27.44 17.17
CA VAL A 136 23.82 27.31 15.85
C VAL A 136 23.10 25.96 15.79
N PHE A 137 21.79 25.98 15.57
CA PHE A 137 21.04 24.77 15.26
C PHE A 137 21.11 24.44 13.76
N PRO A 138 21.33 23.17 13.33
CA PRO A 138 21.50 22.86 11.91
C PRO A 138 20.19 23.08 11.10
N PRO A 139 20.15 23.95 10.09
CA PRO A 139 18.90 24.29 9.39
C PRO A 139 18.20 23.11 8.71
N ALA A 140 18.96 22.14 8.22
CA ALA A 140 18.44 20.92 7.59
C ALA A 140 17.77 19.94 8.58
N GLU A 141 17.90 20.18 9.88
CA GLU A 141 17.36 19.35 10.97
C GLU A 141 16.15 20.01 11.65
N ILE A 142 15.86 21.30 11.38
CA ILE A 142 14.66 22.00 11.90
C ILE A 142 13.36 21.30 11.42
N GLN A 143 13.39 20.73 10.23
CA GLN A 143 12.24 20.08 9.59
C GLN A 143 11.96 18.64 10.07
N LYS A 144 12.55 18.19 11.20
CA LYS A 144 12.53 16.77 11.61
C LYS A 144 12.27 16.55 13.10
N GLY A 145 11.59 15.43 13.39
CA GLY A 145 11.43 14.86 14.73
C GLY A 145 12.78 14.57 15.40
N HIS A 146 13.12 15.38 16.39
CA HIS A 146 14.31 15.20 17.22
C HIS A 146 13.97 15.02 18.69
N LEU A 147 14.77 14.21 19.38
CA LEU A 147 14.70 14.00 20.82
C LEU A 147 15.98 14.49 21.52
N PHE A 148 15.81 15.18 22.65
CA PHE A 148 16.81 15.48 23.66
C PHE A 148 16.46 14.85 25.02
N ILE A 149 17.48 14.51 25.79
CA ILE A 149 17.44 14.26 27.24
C ILE A 149 18.58 15.06 27.86
N CYS A 150 18.33 15.83 28.93
CA CYS A 150 19.35 16.58 29.68
C CYS A 150 19.20 16.30 31.18
N LEU A 151 20.20 15.65 31.78
CA LEU A 151 20.20 15.19 33.18
C LEU A 151 21.28 15.93 33.98
N THR A 152 20.93 16.58 35.10
CA THR A 152 21.92 16.93 36.13
C THR A 152 22.31 15.67 36.92
N ILE A 153 23.60 15.36 36.97
CA ILE A 153 24.15 14.11 37.54
C ILE A 153 25.17 14.44 38.63
N LYS A 154 25.44 13.47 39.50
CA LYS A 154 26.57 13.55 40.44
C LYS A 154 27.90 13.35 39.72
N GLU A 155 28.96 13.94 40.25
CA GLU A 155 30.30 13.85 39.64
C GLU A 155 30.82 12.40 39.67
N SER A 156 30.48 11.65 40.72
CA SER A 156 30.79 10.22 40.88
C SER A 156 30.17 9.30 39.82
N GLU A 157 29.13 9.75 39.11
CA GLU A 157 28.44 8.96 38.08
C GLU A 157 29.13 9.06 36.70
N ILE A 158 30.08 9.99 36.54
CA ILE A 158 30.80 10.26 35.28
C ILE A 158 31.53 9.01 34.76
N ASP A 159 32.21 8.25 35.64
CA ASP A 159 32.93 7.04 35.23
C ASP A 159 31.98 5.91 34.79
N ALA A 160 30.81 5.80 35.42
CA ALA A 160 29.78 4.84 35.05
C ALA A 160 29.17 5.15 33.66
N ILE A 161 28.93 6.44 33.37
CA ILE A 161 28.53 6.92 32.04
C ILE A 161 29.65 6.66 31.03
N ALA A 162 30.89 7.01 31.36
CA ALA A 162 32.05 6.84 30.47
C ALA A 162 32.29 5.37 30.11
N MET A 163 32.15 4.44 31.07
CA MET A 163 32.21 3.01 30.80
C MET A 163 31.11 2.59 29.81
N ALA A 164 29.88 3.08 29.99
CA ALA A 164 28.77 2.76 29.09
C ALA A 164 28.95 3.34 27.67
N LEU A 165 29.52 4.54 27.55
CA LEU A 165 29.91 5.15 26.29
C LEU A 165 31.05 4.36 25.62
N ARG A 166 32.09 3.94 26.36
CA ARG A 166 33.20 3.14 25.79
C ARG A 166 32.73 1.80 25.20
N ILE A 167 31.68 1.19 25.76
CA ILE A 167 31.02 0.01 25.15
C ILE A 167 30.27 0.38 23.85
N ALA A 168 29.67 1.57 23.77
CA ALA A 168 28.93 2.08 22.62
C ALA A 168 29.82 2.72 21.53
N THR A 169 31.11 2.90 21.80
CA THR A 169 32.16 3.46 20.91
C THR A 169 31.67 4.67 20.07
N PRO A 170 31.16 5.74 20.69
CA PRO A 170 30.83 6.98 19.98
C PRO A 170 32.11 7.61 19.41
N LEU A 171 31.96 8.56 18.48
CA LEU A 171 33.05 9.44 18.09
C LEU A 171 33.04 10.66 19.01
N ILE A 172 34.12 10.85 19.76
CA ILE A 172 34.41 12.11 20.47
C ILE A 172 35.05 13.07 19.47
N TYR A 173 34.65 14.34 19.53
CA TYR A 173 35.24 15.40 18.70
C TYR A 173 35.66 16.64 19.51
N HIS A 174 35.36 16.68 20.81
CA HIS A 174 35.91 17.63 21.77
C HIS A 174 36.06 16.96 23.14
N ASN A 175 37.15 17.24 23.84
CA ASN A 175 37.36 16.96 25.26
C ASN A 175 38.30 18.01 25.84
N ASP A 176 37.89 18.66 26.92
CA ASP A 176 38.76 19.43 27.82
C ASP A 176 38.58 19.05 29.31
N ILE A 177 37.85 17.98 29.62
CA ILE A 177 37.76 17.45 30.99
C ILE A 177 39.15 16.96 31.43
N PRO A 178 39.67 17.37 32.61
CA PRO A 178 40.95 16.91 33.14
C PRO A 178 41.04 15.39 33.36
N ASP A 179 42.24 14.84 33.22
CA ASP A 179 42.54 13.46 33.63
C ASP A 179 42.46 13.31 35.16
N ASP A 180 41.71 12.32 35.63
CA ASP A 180 41.55 11.99 37.05
C ASP A 180 41.71 10.47 37.26
N PRO A 181 42.64 9.99 38.12
CA PRO A 181 42.78 8.59 38.49
C PRO A 181 41.49 7.91 39.00
N ALA A 182 40.55 8.66 39.60
CA ALA A 182 39.26 8.14 40.05
C ALA A 182 38.26 7.90 38.89
N ARG A 183 38.55 8.38 37.67
CA ARG A 183 37.72 8.23 36.46
C ARG A 183 38.42 7.43 35.35
N PRO A 184 38.92 6.19 35.61
CA PRO A 184 39.76 5.44 34.67
C PRO A 184 39.01 4.97 33.40
N ASN A 185 37.67 4.93 33.40
CA ASN A 185 36.89 4.67 32.20
C ASN A 185 36.64 5.94 31.36
N LEU A 186 36.73 7.14 31.97
CA LEU A 186 36.69 8.43 31.26
C LEU A 186 37.96 8.63 30.44
N LYS A 187 39.14 8.51 31.06
CA LYS A 187 40.42 8.58 30.36
C LYS A 187 40.46 7.64 29.15
N LYS A 188 40.14 6.37 29.36
CA LYS A 188 40.09 5.32 28.32
C LYS A 188 39.00 5.53 27.26
N LEU A 189 38.00 6.35 27.52
CA LEU A 189 37.00 6.76 26.54
C LEU A 189 37.59 7.85 25.63
N VAL A 190 38.27 8.85 26.20
CA VAL A 190 38.97 9.93 25.46
C VAL A 190 40.13 9.38 24.64
N ASP A 191 40.98 8.51 25.23
CA ASP A 191 42.10 7.83 24.57
C ASP A 191 41.66 6.81 23.49
N GLY A 192 40.35 6.57 23.32
CA GLY A 192 39.79 5.72 22.27
C GLY A 192 39.95 4.20 22.50
N GLU A 193 40.21 3.74 23.74
CA GLU A 193 40.43 2.32 24.05
C GLU A 193 39.18 1.43 23.84
N SER A 194 39.00 0.90 22.63
CA SER A 194 37.91 -0.02 22.28
C SER A 194 38.25 -1.51 22.48
N ARG A 195 39.40 -1.85 23.09
CA ARG A 195 39.82 -3.24 23.37
C ARG A 195 39.09 -3.83 24.58
N LEU A 196 37.83 -4.20 24.37
CA LEU A 196 36.96 -4.79 25.38
C LEU A 196 37.15 -6.31 25.49
N THR A 197 37.57 -6.76 26.67
CA THR A 197 37.37 -8.13 27.15
C THR A 197 35.87 -8.39 27.44
N PRO A 198 35.40 -9.65 27.48
CA PRO A 198 34.04 -9.96 27.93
C PRO A 198 33.82 -9.49 29.38
N PRO A 199 32.61 -9.02 29.75
CA PRO A 199 31.36 -9.06 28.99
C PRO A 199 31.22 -7.96 27.92
N LEU A 200 30.78 -8.35 26.72
CA LEU A 200 30.60 -7.45 25.56
C LEU A 200 29.30 -6.62 25.60
N THR A 201 28.64 -6.58 26.75
CA THR A 201 27.45 -5.78 27.07
C THR A 201 27.53 -5.33 28.51
N VAL A 202 27.21 -4.07 28.80
CA VAL A 202 27.19 -3.52 30.17
C VAL A 202 25.79 -3.09 30.56
N THR A 203 25.57 -2.97 31.87
CA THR A 203 24.43 -2.25 32.45
C THR A 203 25.00 -1.40 33.57
N ARG A 204 24.78 -0.10 33.50
CA ARG A 204 25.08 0.83 34.60
C ARG A 204 23.79 1.50 35.03
N GLN A 205 23.71 1.83 36.32
CA GLN A 205 22.61 2.56 36.91
C GLN A 205 23.25 3.76 37.60
N ILE A 206 22.69 4.93 37.37
CA ILE A 206 23.14 6.22 37.90
C ILE A 206 21.93 6.95 38.51
N SER A 207 22.18 7.93 39.36
CA SER A 207 21.17 8.82 39.93
C SER A 207 21.40 10.28 39.52
N THR A 208 20.32 11.02 39.25
CA THR A 208 20.41 12.49 39.12
C THR A 208 20.77 13.14 40.46
N ALA A 209 21.42 14.30 40.44
CA ALA A 209 21.95 14.95 41.66
C ALA A 209 20.88 15.41 42.68
N ALA A 210 19.67 15.75 42.24
CA ALA A 210 18.58 16.17 43.12
C ALA A 210 18.06 15.03 44.03
N ALA A 211 17.35 15.37 45.10
CA ALA A 211 16.75 14.40 46.03
C ALA A 211 15.20 14.45 46.00
N PRO A 212 14.50 13.30 45.95
CA PRO A 212 15.00 11.96 45.66
C PRO A 212 15.40 11.82 44.18
N GLY A 213 16.61 11.32 43.92
CA GLY A 213 17.18 11.30 42.57
C GLY A 213 16.49 10.30 41.64
N LEU A 214 16.27 10.70 40.39
CA LEU A 214 15.74 9.83 39.36
C LEU A 214 16.77 8.75 39.02
N THR A 215 16.34 7.49 39.08
CA THR A 215 17.14 6.35 38.62
C THR A 215 17.19 6.34 37.10
N VAL A 216 18.40 6.33 36.54
CA VAL A 216 18.66 6.20 35.11
C VAL A 216 19.52 4.95 34.86
N THR A 217 19.05 4.03 34.02
CA THR A 217 19.77 2.81 33.66
C THR A 217 20.28 2.88 32.22
N ILE A 218 21.59 2.77 32.04
CA ILE A 218 22.27 2.77 30.74
C ILE A 218 22.57 1.33 30.33
N TYR A 219 22.15 0.96 29.11
CA TYR A 219 22.39 -0.34 28.52
C TYR A 219 23.20 -0.18 27.22
N SER A 220 24.45 -0.65 27.22
CA SER A 220 25.31 -0.60 26.02
C SER A 220 25.78 -1.98 25.58
N LYS A 221 25.96 -2.15 24.27
CA LYS A 221 26.56 -3.34 23.64
C LYS A 221 27.67 -2.94 22.68
N GLY A 222 28.78 -3.68 22.68
CA GLY A 222 29.83 -3.53 21.67
C GLY A 222 29.50 -4.36 20.42
N GLU A 223 30.09 -3.99 19.27
CA GLU A 223 29.93 -4.71 17.98
C GLU A 223 30.18 -6.22 18.12
N LYS A 224 31.24 -6.61 18.82
CA LYS A 224 31.65 -8.02 18.98
C LYS A 224 30.59 -8.89 19.67
N SER A 225 29.63 -8.30 20.40
CA SER A 225 28.55 -9.03 21.09
C SER A 225 27.66 -9.83 20.14
N LYS A 226 27.49 -9.38 18.89
CA LYS A 226 26.51 -9.90 17.91
C LYS A 226 25.05 -9.90 18.45
N TYR A 227 24.78 -9.16 19.53
CA TYR A 227 23.47 -9.09 20.16
C TYR A 227 22.62 -7.98 19.53
N GLU A 228 21.32 -8.24 19.44
CA GLU A 228 20.29 -7.30 18.99
C GLU A 228 19.78 -6.52 20.23
N ILE A 229 19.97 -5.20 20.26
CA ILE A 229 19.82 -4.39 21.49
C ILE A 229 18.44 -4.57 22.17
N TYR A 230 17.35 -4.54 21.39
CA TYR A 230 15.98 -4.57 21.92
C TYR A 230 15.67 -5.93 22.57
N ARG A 231 15.78 -7.03 21.83
CA ARG A 231 15.36 -8.37 22.33
C ARG A 231 16.42 -9.10 23.14
N LYS A 232 17.72 -8.91 22.84
CA LYS A 232 18.81 -9.66 23.50
C LYS A 232 19.38 -8.92 24.71
N VAL A 233 19.23 -7.60 24.80
CA VAL A 233 19.63 -6.81 25.97
C VAL A 233 18.40 -6.30 26.72
N LEU A 234 17.61 -5.38 26.14
CA LEU A 234 16.57 -4.63 26.87
C LEU A 234 15.44 -5.53 27.38
N VAL A 235 14.73 -6.28 26.54
CA VAL A 235 13.66 -7.22 26.97
C VAL A 235 14.18 -8.31 27.94
N LYS A 236 15.47 -8.66 27.88
CA LYS A 236 16.09 -9.57 28.86
C LYS A 236 16.31 -8.91 30.22
N LYS A 237 16.78 -7.66 30.24
CA LYS A 237 17.16 -6.92 31.46
C LYS A 237 15.96 -6.28 32.16
N LEU A 238 15.05 -5.67 31.40
CA LEU A 238 13.80 -5.06 31.87
C LEU A 238 12.80 -6.10 32.39
N LYS A 239 12.91 -7.36 31.95
CA LYS A 239 12.04 -8.51 32.31
C LYS A 239 10.55 -8.35 31.91
N THR A 240 10.14 -7.26 31.27
CA THR A 240 8.77 -6.95 30.78
C THR A 240 8.67 -7.07 29.25
N GLY A 241 7.51 -6.75 28.68
CA GLY A 241 7.43 -6.34 27.28
C GLY A 241 7.88 -4.89 27.06
N ILE A 242 7.87 -4.45 25.80
CA ILE A 242 8.15 -3.07 25.38
C ILE A 242 7.23 -2.65 24.22
N LYS A 243 6.83 -1.37 24.18
CA LYS A 243 6.32 -0.68 22.97
C LYS A 243 7.45 0.18 22.40
N VAL A 244 7.66 0.16 21.07
CA VAL A 244 8.82 0.83 20.44
C VAL A 244 8.43 1.76 19.28
N TRP A 245 8.87 3.02 19.33
CA TRP A 245 8.87 3.99 18.23
C TRP A 245 10.23 3.93 17.51
N THR A 246 10.22 3.54 16.23
CA THR A 246 11.45 3.30 15.43
C THR A 246 11.13 2.94 13.98
N THR A 247 12.02 3.32 13.07
CA THR A 247 12.09 2.84 11.68
C THR A 247 12.51 1.35 11.62
N ARG A 248 12.25 0.65 10.51
CA ARG A 248 12.31 -0.83 10.43
C ARG A 248 12.83 -1.33 9.07
N ASP A 249 13.61 -2.41 9.10
CA ASP A 249 14.17 -3.06 7.89
C ASP A 249 13.23 -4.11 7.23
N LYS A 250 12.01 -4.26 7.75
CA LYS A 250 11.01 -5.30 7.40
C LYS A 250 11.45 -6.76 7.67
N ILE A 251 12.67 -6.99 8.19
CA ILE A 251 13.19 -8.32 8.58
C ILE A 251 12.91 -8.59 10.05
N LEU A 252 13.16 -7.62 10.93
CA LEU A 252 12.64 -7.66 12.29
C LEU A 252 11.14 -7.31 12.29
N LYS A 253 10.39 -8.02 13.14
CA LYS A 253 8.93 -7.88 13.32
C LYS A 253 8.62 -7.82 14.81
N SER A 254 7.37 -7.51 15.15
CA SER A 254 6.86 -7.72 16.51
C SER A 254 7.13 -9.16 16.95
N ASP A 255 7.57 -9.32 18.21
CA ASP A 255 7.99 -10.61 18.73
C ASP A 255 7.25 -10.98 20.01
N CYS A 256 6.25 -11.84 19.87
CA CYS A 256 5.46 -12.41 20.96
C CYS A 256 5.85 -13.89 21.24
N ARG A 257 7.09 -14.30 20.94
CA ARG A 257 7.57 -15.69 21.17
C ARG A 257 7.92 -16.00 22.62
N ILE A 258 7.97 -15.01 23.51
CA ILE A 258 8.24 -15.21 24.93
C ILE A 258 6.97 -14.82 25.69
N LEU A 259 6.43 -15.76 26.48
CA LEU A 259 5.24 -15.50 27.29
C LEU A 259 5.50 -14.30 28.22
N ASN A 260 4.57 -13.33 28.21
CA ASN A 260 4.63 -12.08 28.98
C ASN A 260 5.84 -11.15 28.67
N ARG A 261 6.57 -11.35 27.56
CA ARG A 261 7.66 -10.45 27.13
C ARG A 261 7.61 -10.20 25.63
N ASN A 262 6.73 -9.30 25.24
CA ASN A 262 6.45 -8.96 23.84
C ASN A 262 7.24 -7.74 23.38
N ILE A 263 7.69 -7.71 22.12
CA ILE A 263 8.05 -6.47 21.43
C ILE A 263 6.85 -6.01 20.61
N LYS A 264 6.12 -5.01 21.12
CA LYS A 264 5.12 -4.25 20.37
C LYS A 264 5.80 -3.09 19.65
N LEU A 265 5.18 -2.63 18.57
CA LEU A 265 5.71 -1.60 17.68
C LEU A 265 4.66 -0.52 17.53
N VAL A 266 5.01 0.73 17.83
CA VAL A 266 4.10 1.88 17.72
C VAL A 266 3.81 2.15 16.24
N THR A 267 2.59 2.58 15.92
CA THR A 267 2.15 2.88 14.55
C THR A 267 2.44 4.34 14.21
N SER A 268 2.79 4.63 12.94
CA SER A 268 2.91 5.99 12.40
C SER A 268 1.55 6.43 11.84
N PRO A 269 1.09 7.67 12.04
CA PRO A 269 1.67 8.74 12.86
C PRO A 269 1.36 8.58 14.36
N ILE A 270 1.97 9.45 15.18
CA ILE A 270 1.73 9.66 16.61
C ILE A 270 1.43 11.14 16.89
N THR A 271 0.85 11.45 18.04
CA THR A 271 0.67 12.85 18.50
C THR A 271 1.36 13.05 19.86
N ILE A 272 2.09 14.15 20.02
CA ILE A 272 2.87 14.51 21.21
C ILE A 272 2.33 15.84 21.72
N GLY A 273 1.45 15.77 22.72
CA GLY A 273 0.53 16.86 23.04
C GLY A 273 -0.48 17.04 21.90
N ASP A 274 -0.31 18.12 21.14
CA ASP A 274 -1.05 18.52 19.94
C ASP A 274 -0.19 18.42 18.65
N HIS A 275 1.13 18.13 18.76
CA HIS A 275 2.06 18.06 17.63
C HIS A 275 2.09 16.66 16.99
N ALA A 276 1.88 16.54 15.68
CA ALA A 276 1.76 15.25 14.97
C ALA A 276 3.05 14.77 14.28
N SER A 277 3.69 13.71 14.81
CA SER A 277 4.98 13.16 14.31
C SER A 277 4.79 11.84 13.53
N SER A 278 5.71 11.53 12.61
CA SER A 278 5.67 10.32 11.78
C SER A 278 7.04 9.65 11.65
N LEU A 279 7.10 8.33 11.42
CA LEU A 279 8.36 7.57 11.21
C LEU A 279 9.15 7.98 9.95
N GLU A 280 8.59 8.86 9.14
CA GLU A 280 9.15 9.42 7.92
C GLU A 280 9.77 10.80 8.17
N SER A 281 9.26 11.55 9.15
CA SER A 281 9.76 12.87 9.59
C SER A 281 10.61 12.81 10.87
N ASP A 282 10.51 11.74 11.65
CA ASP A 282 11.13 11.58 12.98
C ASP A 282 12.36 10.67 12.96
N VAL A 283 13.50 11.21 13.40
CA VAL A 283 14.76 10.45 13.51
C VAL A 283 15.03 9.93 14.92
N SER A 284 14.14 10.19 15.89
CA SER A 284 14.22 9.63 17.23
C SER A 284 13.82 8.15 17.26
N HIS A 285 14.46 7.39 18.14
CA HIS A 285 14.06 6.02 18.44
C HIS A 285 13.94 5.88 19.97
N TRP A 286 12.77 5.47 20.42
CA TRP A 286 12.48 5.34 21.84
C TRP A 286 11.54 4.17 22.11
N LEU A 287 11.48 3.75 23.37
CA LEU A 287 10.59 2.71 23.83
C LEU A 287 10.09 2.97 25.25
N ILE A 288 9.03 2.25 25.60
CA ILE A 288 8.49 2.21 26.96
C ILE A 288 8.21 0.77 27.39
N SER A 289 8.30 0.50 28.69
CA SER A 289 8.00 -0.82 29.28
C SER A 289 6.50 -1.18 29.24
N ASP A 290 6.15 -2.39 28.84
CA ASP A 290 4.77 -2.85 28.69
C ASP A 290 4.53 -4.19 29.43
N PRO A 291 3.92 -4.19 30.63
CA PRO A 291 3.68 -3.03 31.49
C PRO A 291 4.98 -2.54 32.16
N GLY A 292 4.94 -1.37 32.80
CA GLY A 292 6.01 -0.86 33.67
C GLY A 292 5.93 0.66 33.82
N ASN A 293 7.04 1.27 34.21
CA ASN A 293 7.19 2.69 34.53
C ASN A 293 8.45 3.32 33.89
N LYS A 294 9.00 2.70 32.82
CA LYS A 294 10.30 3.09 32.25
C LYS A 294 10.17 3.58 30.82
N PHE A 295 10.77 4.72 30.53
CA PHE A 295 10.99 5.27 29.19
C PHE A 295 12.46 5.11 28.81
N CYS A 296 12.78 4.79 27.56
CA CYS A 296 14.16 4.73 27.09
C CYS A 296 14.35 5.35 25.70
N ALA A 297 15.34 6.22 25.54
CA ALA A 297 15.90 6.56 24.23
C ALA A 297 16.90 5.49 23.78
N VAL A 298 17.00 5.23 22.47
CA VAL A 298 17.88 4.21 21.87
C VAL A 298 18.59 4.81 20.66
N ASP A 299 19.91 4.63 20.52
CA ASP A 299 20.65 5.24 19.39
C ASP A 299 20.46 4.50 18.06
N LYS A 300 20.13 3.21 18.10
CA LYS A 300 19.93 2.34 16.91
C LYS A 300 18.47 1.99 16.66
N PRO A 301 17.99 2.02 15.39
CA PRO A 301 16.63 1.59 15.07
C PRO A 301 16.47 0.06 15.18
N TYR A 302 15.22 -0.42 15.23
CA TYR A 302 14.88 -1.85 15.26
C TYR A 302 15.04 -2.53 13.89
N HIS A 303 16.28 -2.54 13.40
CA HIS A 303 16.74 -3.26 12.21
C HIS A 303 17.55 -4.49 12.63
N LYS A 304 17.77 -5.44 11.71
CA LYS A 304 18.64 -6.60 11.94
C LYS A 304 20.13 -6.28 11.77
N SER A 305 20.47 -5.20 11.07
CA SER A 305 21.84 -4.71 10.86
C SER A 305 22.56 -4.40 12.18
N GLN A 306 21.91 -3.63 13.07
CA GLN A 306 22.52 -3.18 14.33
C GLN A 306 23.00 -4.30 15.24
N ALA A 307 22.58 -5.55 15.05
CA ALA A 307 23.16 -6.69 15.75
C ALA A 307 24.68 -6.79 15.57
N LYS A 308 25.24 -6.27 14.46
CA LYS A 308 26.69 -6.19 14.16
C LYS A 308 27.32 -4.81 14.44
N GLU A 309 26.62 -3.92 15.10
CA GLU A 309 27.07 -2.55 15.41
C GLU A 309 27.12 -2.37 16.95
N PRO A 310 27.86 -1.39 17.48
CA PRO A 310 27.63 -0.94 18.84
C PRO A 310 26.25 -0.28 18.96
N ALA A 311 25.68 -0.25 20.16
CA ALA A 311 24.44 0.47 20.46
C ALA A 311 24.34 0.83 21.94
N MET A 312 23.59 1.88 22.25
CA MET A 312 23.26 2.35 23.60
C MET A 312 21.76 2.62 23.72
N ALA A 313 21.21 2.37 24.91
CA ALA A 313 19.92 2.86 25.34
C ALA A 313 20.03 3.48 26.74
N VAL A 314 19.37 4.61 26.95
CA VAL A 314 19.33 5.35 28.21
C VAL A 314 17.89 5.32 28.71
N CYS A 315 17.65 4.60 29.81
CA CYS A 315 16.33 4.36 30.38
C CYS A 315 16.12 5.18 31.65
N ILE A 316 15.06 5.99 31.70
CA ILE A 316 14.63 6.77 32.88
C ILE A 316 13.53 5.98 33.59
N ASP A 317 13.63 5.90 34.92
CA ASP A 317 12.72 5.16 35.80
C ASP A 317 11.69 6.09 36.46
N ASP A 318 10.83 6.71 35.64
CA ASP A 318 9.84 7.69 36.08
C ASP A 318 8.44 7.38 35.51
N ALA A 319 7.44 7.29 36.40
CA ALA A 319 6.08 6.90 36.06
C ALA A 319 5.31 7.99 35.28
N THR A 320 5.63 9.27 35.50
CA THR A 320 4.97 10.42 34.86
C THR A 320 5.40 10.54 33.40
N ILE A 321 6.71 10.45 33.16
CA ILE A 321 7.33 10.49 31.83
C ILE A 321 6.99 9.21 31.06
N PHE A 322 6.99 8.04 31.73
CA PHE A 322 6.40 6.84 31.16
C PHE A 322 4.94 7.07 30.75
N GLY A 323 4.12 7.70 31.60
CA GLY A 323 2.72 8.03 31.32
C GLY A 323 2.55 8.84 30.04
N HIS A 324 3.30 9.94 29.90
CA HIS A 324 3.29 10.79 28.71
C HIS A 324 3.67 10.02 27.44
N PHE A 325 4.80 9.30 27.43
CA PHE A 325 5.22 8.48 26.28
C PHE A 325 4.32 7.26 26.03
N ASN A 326 3.54 6.84 27.03
CA ASN A 326 2.53 5.81 26.87
C ASN A 326 1.28 6.34 26.16
N VAL A 327 0.82 7.57 26.45
CA VAL A 327 -0.33 8.21 25.76
C VAL A 327 -0.02 8.58 24.30
N ILE A 328 1.24 8.88 23.98
CA ILE A 328 1.71 9.18 22.61
C ILE A 328 1.48 8.01 21.63
N ALA A 329 1.47 6.77 22.12
CA ALA A 329 1.02 5.62 21.32
C ALA A 329 -0.51 5.63 21.23
N PRO A 330 -1.11 5.70 20.01
CA PRO A 330 -2.41 6.34 19.78
C PRO A 330 -3.54 5.83 20.68
N ALA A 331 -3.89 6.67 21.67
CA ALA A 331 -5.15 6.65 22.38
C ALA A 331 -6.14 7.57 21.65
N GLN A 332 -7.22 6.99 21.11
CA GLN A 332 -8.39 7.78 20.68
C GLN A 332 -9.47 7.60 21.74
N ASN A 333 -9.67 8.62 22.59
CA ASN A 333 -10.76 8.62 23.56
C ASN A 333 -12.15 8.64 22.90
N ILE A 334 -12.21 9.01 21.62
CA ILE A 334 -13.42 8.98 20.78
C ILE A 334 -13.45 7.67 19.99
N GLY A 335 -14.52 6.90 20.19
CA GLY A 335 -14.82 5.68 19.44
C GLY A 335 -15.80 5.92 18.30
N LYS A 336 -16.32 4.80 17.74
CA LYS A 336 -17.38 4.79 16.73
C LYS A 336 -18.57 3.97 17.19
N ALA A 337 -19.77 4.49 16.98
CA ALA A 337 -21.03 3.85 17.34
C ALA A 337 -21.93 3.60 16.11
N LEU A 338 -22.81 2.61 16.25
CA LEU A 338 -24.02 2.42 15.45
C LEU A 338 -25.19 2.41 16.43
N ILE A 339 -26.15 3.32 16.26
CA ILE A 339 -27.28 3.50 17.18
C ILE A 339 -28.58 3.20 16.42
N ALA A 340 -29.40 2.29 16.96
CA ALA A 340 -30.71 1.98 16.39
C ALA A 340 -31.66 3.18 16.56
N GLY A 341 -32.55 3.39 15.58
CA GLY A 341 -33.49 4.53 15.56
C GLY A 341 -32.90 5.85 15.06
N VAL A 342 -31.59 6.09 15.16
CA VAL A 342 -30.94 7.35 14.72
C VAL A 342 -29.92 7.07 13.61
N ASN A 343 -30.39 7.02 12.35
CA ASN A 343 -29.55 6.87 11.15
C ASN A 343 -28.48 5.76 11.22
N ALA A 344 -28.92 4.50 11.42
CA ALA A 344 -28.07 3.30 11.44
C ALA A 344 -27.27 3.04 10.13
N ASN A 345 -27.46 3.86 9.10
CA ASN A 345 -26.82 3.77 7.78
C ASN A 345 -25.33 4.17 7.79
N ALA A 346 -24.82 4.83 8.85
CA ALA A 346 -23.45 5.32 8.94
C ALA A 346 -22.86 5.18 10.36
N TRP A 347 -21.52 5.10 10.44
CA TRP A 347 -20.77 5.14 11.70
C TRP A 347 -20.72 6.56 12.27
N GLN A 348 -21.08 6.71 13.53
CA GLN A 348 -21.11 8.01 14.23
C GLN A 348 -19.93 8.11 15.21
N ASN A 349 -19.39 9.31 15.43
CA ASN A 349 -18.42 9.56 16.50
C ASN A 349 -19.11 9.42 17.86
N THR A 350 -18.42 8.85 18.85
CA THR A 350 -18.83 9.00 20.25
C THR A 350 -18.38 10.35 20.81
N GLN A 351 -18.92 10.71 21.97
CA GLN A 351 -18.22 11.66 22.87
C GLN A 351 -17.01 10.96 23.52
N ASP A 352 -16.17 11.71 24.22
CA ASP A 352 -14.97 11.21 24.89
C ASP A 352 -15.32 10.16 25.97
N LEU A 353 -14.70 8.97 25.88
CA LEU A 353 -14.89 7.82 26.77
C LEU A 353 -14.38 8.02 28.22
N THR A 354 -13.72 9.13 28.52
CA THR A 354 -13.26 9.49 29.88
C THR A 354 -14.19 10.49 30.57
N GLY A 355 -15.10 11.14 29.82
CA GLY A 355 -16.06 12.10 30.35
C GLY A 355 -17.40 11.47 30.76
N LEU A 356 -18.05 12.05 31.78
CA LEU A 356 -19.42 11.71 32.17
C LEU A 356 -20.48 12.20 31.16
N ASN A 357 -20.12 13.15 30.30
CA ASN A 357 -21.10 13.94 29.54
C ASN A 357 -21.72 13.17 28.36
N ASN A 358 -22.97 12.72 28.58
CA ASN A 358 -23.95 12.41 27.54
C ASN A 358 -23.58 11.26 26.57
N HIS A 359 -22.55 10.46 26.87
CA HIS A 359 -22.13 9.34 26.04
C HIS A 359 -22.99 8.08 26.25
N ALA A 360 -23.29 7.35 25.16
CA ALA A 360 -24.07 6.13 25.16
C ALA A 360 -23.59 5.06 26.16
N VAL A 361 -22.28 4.80 26.28
CA VAL A 361 -21.76 3.80 27.25
C VAL A 361 -21.96 4.25 28.70
N VAL A 362 -21.91 5.56 28.99
CA VAL A 362 -22.18 6.09 30.34
C VAL A 362 -23.66 5.89 30.68
N LYS A 363 -24.57 6.31 29.77
CA LYS A 363 -26.02 6.13 29.94
C LYS A 363 -26.44 4.67 30.10
N SER A 364 -25.92 3.78 29.26
CA SER A 364 -26.18 2.33 29.37
C SER A 364 -25.71 1.72 30.69
N LEU A 365 -24.85 2.40 31.45
CA LEU A 365 -24.30 1.93 32.72
C LEU A 365 -24.71 2.79 33.92
N GLU A 366 -25.60 3.77 33.75
CA GLU A 366 -25.90 4.79 34.77
C GLU A 366 -26.34 4.18 36.11
N HIS A 367 -27.21 3.17 36.05
CA HIS A 367 -27.70 2.41 37.23
C HIS A 367 -26.78 1.25 37.66
N VAL A 368 -25.62 1.11 37.01
CA VAL A 368 -24.55 0.16 37.35
C VAL A 368 -23.42 0.88 38.09
N ILE A 369 -23.14 2.14 37.71
CA ILE A 369 -22.11 2.99 38.33
C ILE A 369 -22.60 3.74 39.57
N MET A 370 -23.90 4.05 39.65
CA MET A 370 -24.56 4.69 40.80
C MET A 370 -25.70 3.82 41.31
N ALA A 371 -25.99 3.91 42.61
CA ALA A 371 -27.10 3.16 43.21
C ALA A 371 -28.45 3.69 42.73
N ASN A 372 -29.28 2.79 42.19
CA ASN A 372 -30.69 3.02 41.89
C ASN A 372 -31.52 1.98 42.65
N ALA A 373 -32.53 2.41 43.41
CA ALA A 373 -33.39 1.51 44.18
C ALA A 373 -34.20 0.58 43.26
N ALA A 374 -34.69 1.10 42.12
CA ALA A 374 -35.58 0.38 41.22
C ALA A 374 -34.87 -0.61 40.29
N ASN A 375 -33.62 -0.35 39.91
CA ASN A 375 -32.86 -1.20 38.98
C ASN A 375 -31.95 -2.19 39.73
N LYS A 376 -31.79 -3.40 39.19
CA LYS A 376 -31.00 -4.49 39.77
C LYS A 376 -30.12 -5.13 38.68
N PHE A 377 -28.91 -5.57 38.99
CA PHE A 377 -27.96 -6.10 38.00
C PHE A 377 -26.98 -7.18 38.50
N ILE A 378 -26.51 -7.97 37.54
CA ILE A 378 -25.37 -8.90 37.66
C ILE A 378 -24.23 -8.36 36.82
N ALA A 379 -23.07 -8.14 37.44
CA ALA A 379 -21.83 -7.79 36.74
C ALA A 379 -20.85 -8.98 36.72
N TYR A 380 -20.34 -9.31 35.54
CA TYR A 380 -19.47 -10.48 35.34
C TYR A 380 -18.26 -10.16 34.48
N SER A 381 -17.09 -10.72 34.81
CA SER A 381 -15.85 -10.50 34.05
C SER A 381 -14.79 -11.54 34.40
N ASN A 382 -13.95 -11.92 33.42
CA ASN A 382 -12.74 -12.71 33.69
C ASN A 382 -11.59 -11.91 34.34
N ILE A 383 -11.70 -10.58 34.31
CA ILE A 383 -10.81 -9.61 34.97
C ILE A 383 -11.73 -8.49 35.50
N PRO A 384 -12.33 -8.64 36.70
CA PRO A 384 -13.16 -7.60 37.30
C PRO A 384 -12.30 -6.37 37.69
N PRO A 385 -12.91 -5.21 37.98
CA PRO A 385 -12.23 -4.15 38.70
C PRO A 385 -11.75 -4.64 40.07
N ASP A 386 -10.70 -4.01 40.60
CA ASP A 386 -10.25 -4.06 42.00
C ASP A 386 -9.93 -5.44 42.63
N VAL A 387 -10.06 -6.58 41.91
CA VAL A 387 -9.71 -7.93 42.40
C VAL A 387 -8.45 -8.50 41.70
N PRO A 388 -7.28 -8.51 42.37
CA PRO A 388 -6.04 -8.98 41.76
C PRO A 388 -6.03 -10.49 41.46
N LYS A 389 -5.32 -10.86 40.37
CA LYS A 389 -4.83 -12.22 40.07
C LYS A 389 -5.86 -13.33 39.82
N VAL A 390 -7.18 -13.05 39.79
CA VAL A 390 -8.19 -14.07 39.46
C VAL A 390 -7.97 -14.66 38.05
N LYS A 391 -8.14 -15.97 37.90
CA LYS A 391 -7.98 -16.69 36.62
C LYS A 391 -9.18 -17.61 36.35
N THR A 392 -10.26 -17.06 35.81
CA THR A 392 -11.36 -17.89 35.29
C THR A 392 -10.94 -18.59 33.99
N LYS A 393 -11.59 -19.71 33.66
CA LYS A 393 -11.43 -20.34 32.34
C LYS A 393 -12.18 -19.59 31.22
N SER A 394 -13.11 -18.70 31.56
CA SER A 394 -13.82 -17.81 30.62
C SER A 394 -12.98 -16.61 30.17
N ASN A 395 -13.42 -15.96 29.09
CA ASN A 395 -13.02 -14.59 28.71
C ASN A 395 -14.19 -13.58 28.78
N SER A 396 -15.42 -14.07 28.95
CA SER A 396 -16.65 -13.30 28.84
C SER A 396 -16.75 -12.20 29.91
N LYS A 397 -17.26 -11.03 29.52
CA LYS A 397 -17.56 -9.90 30.40
C LYS A 397 -18.86 -9.22 30.00
N GLY A 398 -19.50 -8.55 30.94
CA GLY A 398 -20.76 -7.87 30.71
C GLY A 398 -21.51 -7.51 31.97
N VAL A 399 -22.69 -6.92 31.77
CA VAL A 399 -23.67 -6.63 32.80
C VAL A 399 -25.04 -7.06 32.28
N LEU A 400 -25.83 -7.74 33.11
CA LEU A 400 -27.22 -8.08 32.86
C LEU A 400 -28.05 -7.34 33.91
N MET A 401 -29.02 -6.52 33.49
CA MET A 401 -29.80 -5.67 34.40
C MET A 401 -31.30 -5.70 34.09
N MET A 402 -32.11 -5.39 35.09
CA MET A 402 -33.57 -5.41 35.05
C MET A 402 -34.17 -4.43 36.05
N ASN A 403 -35.42 -4.05 35.81
CA ASN A 403 -36.24 -3.29 36.74
C ASN A 403 -37.38 -4.19 37.25
N PRO A 404 -37.27 -4.85 38.43
CA PRO A 404 -38.33 -5.71 38.97
C PRO A 404 -39.68 -5.01 39.25
N ASN A 405 -39.77 -3.69 39.04
CA ASN A 405 -41.00 -2.91 39.19
C ASN A 405 -41.71 -2.63 37.84
N VAL A 406 -41.13 -3.04 36.71
CA VAL A 406 -41.66 -2.81 35.36
C VAL A 406 -41.60 -4.11 34.56
N GLU A 407 -42.78 -4.60 34.15
CA GLU A 407 -42.91 -5.88 33.46
C GLU A 407 -42.08 -5.95 32.18
N ASP A 408 -41.26 -7.00 32.08
CA ASP A 408 -40.41 -7.30 30.93
C ASP A 408 -39.29 -6.27 30.61
N GLU A 409 -39.00 -5.29 31.49
CA GLU A 409 -37.91 -4.33 31.32
C GLU A 409 -36.53 -4.89 31.75
N ALA A 410 -35.69 -5.20 30.76
CA ALA A 410 -34.31 -5.62 31.00
C ALA A 410 -33.31 -5.14 29.92
N SER A 411 -32.02 -5.15 30.26
CA SER A 411 -30.94 -4.89 29.31
C SER A 411 -29.72 -5.81 29.52
N TRP A 412 -29.04 -6.13 28.43
CA TRP A 412 -27.81 -6.94 28.45
C TRP A 412 -26.66 -6.22 27.73
N ILE A 413 -25.55 -6.07 28.44
CA ILE A 413 -24.33 -5.43 27.97
C ILE A 413 -23.23 -6.48 27.85
N VAL A 414 -22.54 -6.50 26.71
CA VAL A 414 -21.41 -7.38 26.43
C VAL A 414 -20.23 -6.54 25.97
N HIS A 415 -19.08 -6.66 26.64
CA HIS A 415 -17.89 -5.88 26.33
C HIS A 415 -16.58 -6.69 26.42
N THR A 416 -15.50 -6.15 25.86
CA THR A 416 -14.17 -6.77 25.92
C THR A 416 -13.26 -6.19 27.01
N ILE A 417 -13.57 -4.97 27.49
CA ILE A 417 -12.81 -4.15 28.43
C ILE A 417 -12.58 -4.88 29.78
N PRO A 418 -11.33 -5.18 30.19
CA PRO A 418 -11.01 -5.68 31.54
C PRO A 418 -11.01 -4.57 32.59
N GLY A 419 -11.25 -4.91 33.86
CA GLY A 419 -11.25 -3.94 34.96
C GLY A 419 -12.46 -3.01 34.99
N PHE A 420 -13.57 -3.38 34.33
CA PHE A 420 -14.72 -2.52 34.06
C PHE A 420 -16.03 -3.33 34.00
N PRO A 421 -17.20 -2.72 34.26
CA PRO A 421 -17.40 -1.45 34.97
C PRO A 421 -17.16 -1.56 36.49
N LYS A 422 -16.95 -0.43 37.17
CA LYS A 422 -16.90 -0.40 38.64
C LYS A 422 -18.33 -0.32 39.21
N ALA A 423 -18.86 -1.46 39.66
CA ALA A 423 -20.20 -1.54 40.24
C ALA A 423 -20.34 -0.61 41.46
N LEU A 424 -21.34 0.27 41.42
CA LEU A 424 -21.72 1.23 42.48
C LEU A 424 -20.58 2.15 42.98
N ARG A 425 -19.60 2.48 42.10
CA ARG A 425 -18.39 3.26 42.44
C ARG A 425 -18.08 4.38 41.43
N GLY A 426 -19.09 4.86 40.71
CA GLY A 426 -18.93 5.90 39.67
C GLY A 426 -18.35 5.38 38.36
N TYR A 427 -18.33 6.25 37.35
CA TYR A 427 -17.77 5.92 36.03
C TYR A 427 -16.26 6.16 36.00
N GLU A 428 -15.50 5.10 35.72
CA GLU A 428 -14.06 5.18 35.46
C GLU A 428 -13.72 4.23 34.31
N PHE A 429 -13.31 4.78 33.16
CA PHE A 429 -12.82 3.96 32.06
C PHE A 429 -11.33 3.63 32.30
N PRO A 430 -10.90 2.35 32.32
CA PRO A 430 -9.54 1.99 32.71
C PRO A 430 -8.47 2.60 31.79
N PRO A 431 -7.54 3.44 32.30
CA PRO A 431 -6.60 4.18 31.45
C PRO A 431 -5.69 3.30 30.57
N ALA A 432 -5.37 2.09 31.03
CA ALA A 432 -4.57 1.11 30.27
C ALA A 432 -5.31 0.50 29.06
N GLU A 433 -6.63 0.71 28.95
CA GLU A 433 -7.50 0.13 27.92
C GLU A 433 -7.91 1.17 26.86
N ILE A 434 -7.77 2.48 27.12
CA ILE A 434 -8.04 3.58 26.16
C ILE A 434 -7.20 3.43 24.87
N GLN A 435 -6.00 2.84 24.98
CA GLN A 435 -5.07 2.61 23.87
C GLN A 435 -5.37 1.35 23.05
N LYS A 436 -6.58 0.78 23.15
CA LYS A 436 -6.93 -0.48 22.51
C LYS A 436 -8.28 -0.41 21.81
N GLY A 437 -8.38 -1.13 20.70
CA GLY A 437 -9.68 -1.42 20.09
C GLY A 437 -10.51 -2.28 21.04
N HIS A 438 -11.60 -1.71 21.54
CA HIS A 438 -12.60 -2.42 22.34
C HIS A 438 -13.93 -2.50 21.57
N LEU A 439 -14.74 -3.49 21.93
CA LEU A 439 -16.08 -3.65 21.42
C LEU A 439 -17.05 -3.71 22.60
N PHE A 440 -18.17 -3.01 22.44
CA PHE A 440 -19.22 -2.86 23.42
C PHE A 440 -20.55 -3.01 22.67
N ILE A 441 -21.48 -3.79 23.23
CA ILE A 441 -22.85 -3.92 22.75
C ILE A 441 -23.77 -3.74 23.95
N CYS A 442 -24.80 -2.91 23.81
CA CYS A 442 -25.94 -2.82 24.72
C CYS A 442 -27.19 -3.30 23.97
N LEU A 443 -28.07 -4.03 24.65
CA LEU A 443 -29.25 -4.69 24.09
C LEU A 443 -30.43 -4.51 25.04
N THR A 444 -31.51 -3.87 24.59
CA THR A 444 -32.80 -3.93 25.30
C THR A 444 -33.43 -5.29 25.06
N ILE A 445 -33.65 -6.06 26.12
CA ILE A 445 -34.18 -7.42 26.09
C ILE A 445 -35.45 -7.49 26.93
N LYS A 446 -36.22 -8.55 26.77
CA LYS A 446 -37.30 -8.90 27.69
C LYS A 446 -36.73 -9.47 28.99
N GLU A 447 -37.31 -9.13 30.14
CA GLU A 447 -36.95 -9.70 31.44
C GLU A 447 -37.08 -11.23 31.43
N SER A 448 -38.11 -11.75 30.76
CA SER A 448 -38.34 -13.18 30.53
C SER A 448 -37.18 -13.93 29.81
N GLU A 449 -36.26 -13.22 29.14
CA GLU A 449 -35.08 -13.81 28.47
C GLU A 449 -33.87 -14.00 29.42
N ILE A 450 -33.91 -13.47 30.65
CA ILE A 450 -32.80 -13.45 31.61
C ILE A 450 -32.30 -14.86 31.96
N ASP A 451 -33.20 -15.82 32.19
CA ASP A 451 -32.78 -17.19 32.55
C ASP A 451 -32.11 -17.92 31.38
N ALA A 452 -32.52 -17.64 30.13
CA ALA A 452 -31.88 -18.17 28.94
C ALA A 452 -30.45 -17.64 28.75
N ILE A 453 -30.22 -16.35 29.04
CA ILE A 453 -28.88 -15.74 29.08
C ILE A 453 -28.06 -16.36 30.22
N ALA A 454 -28.63 -16.47 31.43
CA ALA A 454 -27.95 -17.06 32.58
C ALA A 454 -27.52 -18.52 32.32
N MET A 455 -28.36 -19.33 31.67
CA MET A 455 -28.02 -20.70 31.25
C MET A 455 -26.81 -20.74 30.31
N ALA A 456 -26.66 -19.75 29.42
CA ALA A 456 -25.48 -19.64 28.57
C ALA A 456 -24.23 -19.17 29.36
N LEU A 457 -24.38 -18.19 30.25
CA LEU A 457 -23.29 -17.70 31.11
C LEU A 457 -22.76 -18.81 32.04
N ARG A 458 -23.63 -19.66 32.61
CA ARG A 458 -23.23 -20.86 33.40
C ARG A 458 -22.34 -21.84 32.65
N ILE A 459 -22.47 -21.89 31.32
CA ILE A 459 -21.67 -22.74 30.42
C ILE A 459 -20.41 -22.00 29.90
N ALA A 460 -20.41 -20.67 29.94
CA ALA A 460 -19.24 -19.81 29.69
C ALA A 460 -18.33 -19.67 30.92
N THR A 461 -18.85 -19.84 32.14
CA THR A 461 -18.14 -19.79 33.44
C THR A 461 -17.35 -18.49 33.73
N PRO A 462 -17.93 -17.28 33.53
CA PRO A 462 -17.33 -16.05 34.02
C PRO A 462 -17.35 -16.00 35.55
N LEU A 463 -16.56 -15.11 36.15
CA LEU A 463 -16.73 -14.74 37.56
C LEU A 463 -17.84 -13.69 37.65
N ILE A 464 -18.82 -13.94 38.52
CA ILE A 464 -19.75 -12.91 38.99
C ILE A 464 -19.04 -12.11 40.09
N TYR A 465 -19.02 -10.78 39.99
CA TYR A 465 -18.40 -9.91 40.99
C TYR A 465 -19.37 -8.87 41.59
N HIS A 466 -20.59 -8.79 41.06
CA HIS A 466 -21.73 -8.12 41.68
C HIS A 466 -23.03 -8.85 41.31
N ASN A 467 -23.95 -8.96 42.26
CA ASN A 467 -25.35 -9.35 42.06
C ASN A 467 -26.21 -8.66 43.13
N ASP A 468 -27.21 -7.90 42.71
CA ASP A 468 -28.34 -7.51 43.56
C ASP A 468 -29.71 -7.91 42.97
N ILE A 469 -29.74 -8.70 41.89
CA ILE A 469 -30.99 -9.24 41.34
C ILE A 469 -31.63 -10.20 42.37
N PRO A 470 -32.93 -10.03 42.69
CA PRO A 470 -33.67 -10.93 43.59
C PRO A 470 -33.71 -12.39 43.13
N ASP A 471 -33.87 -13.26 44.11
CA ASP A 471 -33.82 -14.71 43.92
C ASP A 471 -35.21 -15.26 43.55
N ASP A 472 -35.45 -15.46 42.25
CA ASP A 472 -36.75 -15.87 41.67
C ASP A 472 -36.79 -17.38 41.35
N PRO A 473 -37.77 -18.17 41.89
CA PRO A 473 -37.99 -19.57 41.52
C PRO A 473 -38.19 -19.82 40.02
N ALA A 474 -38.73 -18.86 39.26
CA ALA A 474 -38.89 -18.94 37.82
C ALA A 474 -37.56 -18.77 37.04
N ARG A 475 -36.47 -18.39 37.70
CA ARG A 475 -35.13 -18.18 37.10
C ARG A 475 -34.08 -19.15 37.66
N PRO A 476 -34.26 -20.47 37.52
CA PRO A 476 -33.41 -21.49 38.14
C PRO A 476 -32.01 -21.59 37.54
N ASN A 477 -31.73 -21.01 36.37
CA ASN A 477 -30.36 -20.84 35.87
C ASN A 477 -29.73 -19.53 36.34
N LEU A 478 -30.51 -18.49 36.65
CA LEU A 478 -30.00 -17.25 37.27
C LEU A 478 -29.46 -17.52 38.68
N LYS A 479 -30.27 -18.10 39.56
CA LYS A 479 -29.86 -18.52 40.92
C LYS A 479 -28.59 -19.38 40.90
N LYS A 480 -28.54 -20.33 39.97
CA LYS A 480 -27.39 -21.24 39.78
C LYS A 480 -26.18 -20.59 39.12
N LEU A 481 -26.32 -19.43 38.48
CA LEU A 481 -25.20 -18.62 38.01
C LEU A 481 -24.57 -17.84 39.18
N VAL A 482 -25.41 -17.21 40.01
CA VAL A 482 -24.99 -16.46 41.20
C VAL A 482 -24.28 -17.38 42.21
N ASN A 483 -24.84 -18.58 42.45
CA ASN A 483 -24.23 -19.62 43.29
C ASN A 483 -22.95 -20.25 42.69
N GLY A 484 -22.52 -19.89 41.48
CA GLY A 484 -21.34 -20.46 40.82
C GLY A 484 -21.49 -21.90 40.31
N GLU A 485 -22.69 -22.48 40.28
CA GLU A 485 -22.95 -23.86 39.84
C GLU A 485 -22.74 -24.03 38.32
N SER A 486 -21.51 -24.35 37.91
CA SER A 486 -21.21 -24.64 36.51
C SER A 486 -21.82 -25.97 36.02
N ARG A 487 -22.34 -26.00 34.79
CA ARG A 487 -22.90 -27.23 34.19
C ARG A 487 -21.80 -28.12 33.60
N LEU A 488 -21.45 -29.18 34.30
CA LEU A 488 -20.46 -30.19 33.86
C LEU A 488 -21.08 -31.43 33.19
N THR A 489 -22.39 -31.64 33.28
CA THR A 489 -23.08 -32.77 32.62
C THR A 489 -23.37 -32.50 31.14
N PRO A 490 -23.23 -33.51 30.25
CA PRO A 490 -23.60 -33.39 28.84
C PRO A 490 -25.09 -33.00 28.62
N PRO A 491 -25.43 -32.42 27.44
CA PRO A 491 -24.54 -31.96 26.39
C PRO A 491 -23.77 -30.69 26.78
N LEU A 492 -22.45 -30.69 26.60
CA LEU A 492 -21.55 -29.58 26.95
C LEU A 492 -21.65 -28.36 26.01
N THR A 493 -22.77 -28.18 25.32
CA THR A 493 -23.03 -27.12 24.32
C THR A 493 -24.51 -26.78 24.32
N VAL A 494 -24.83 -25.51 24.60
CA VAL A 494 -26.17 -24.94 24.47
C VAL A 494 -26.30 -24.16 23.16
N THR A 495 -27.53 -23.84 22.76
CA THR A 495 -27.83 -22.84 21.73
C THR A 495 -29.17 -22.20 22.07
N GLN A 496 -29.15 -21.02 22.69
CA GLN A 496 -30.37 -20.24 22.96
C GLN A 496 -30.61 -19.21 21.86
N GLN A 497 -31.88 -18.95 21.57
CA GLN A 497 -32.33 -17.76 20.84
C GLN A 497 -33.06 -16.86 21.83
N ILE A 498 -32.81 -15.56 21.74
CA ILE A 498 -33.46 -14.52 22.55
C ILE A 498 -33.90 -13.37 21.62
N SER A 499 -34.87 -12.58 22.04
CA SER A 499 -35.47 -11.48 21.27
C SER A 499 -35.34 -10.14 22.02
N THR A 500 -35.00 -9.08 21.30
CA THR A 500 -35.04 -7.70 21.84
C THR A 500 -36.47 -7.19 21.94
N ALA A 501 -36.77 -6.32 22.91
CA ALA A 501 -38.13 -5.82 23.19
C ALA A 501 -38.79 -4.95 22.08
N ALA A 502 -38.05 -4.50 21.07
CA ALA A 502 -38.57 -3.64 19.99
C ALA A 502 -39.54 -4.36 19.04
N ALA A 503 -40.44 -3.60 18.39
CA ALA A 503 -41.59 -4.09 17.59
C ALA A 503 -41.27 -5.00 16.38
N GLN A 504 -40.00 -5.18 16.00
CA GLN A 504 -39.56 -6.15 14.97
C GLN A 504 -38.52 -7.17 15.47
N GLY A 505 -38.24 -7.19 16.78
CA GLY A 505 -37.51 -8.25 17.52
C GLY A 505 -36.24 -8.80 16.85
N LEU A 506 -35.08 -8.18 17.10
CA LEU A 506 -33.78 -8.72 16.67
C LEU A 506 -33.57 -10.12 17.28
N LYS A 507 -33.66 -11.15 16.44
CA LYS A 507 -33.43 -12.54 16.84
C LYS A 507 -31.95 -12.82 17.00
N MET A 508 -31.53 -12.99 18.24
CA MET A 508 -30.14 -13.30 18.59
C MET A 508 -29.92 -14.79 18.73
N THR A 509 -28.66 -15.25 18.73
CA THR A 509 -28.33 -16.65 19.07
C THR A 509 -27.00 -16.75 19.79
N ILE A 510 -26.96 -17.48 20.91
CA ILE A 510 -25.74 -17.69 21.70
C ILE A 510 -25.17 -19.10 21.39
N TYR A 511 -23.86 -19.19 21.12
CA TYR A 511 -23.17 -20.43 20.74
C TYR A 511 -21.89 -20.72 21.53
N LYS A 512 -21.47 -21.99 21.54
CA LYS A 512 -20.12 -22.46 21.93
C LYS A 512 -19.19 -22.64 20.71
N ILE A 513 -17.88 -22.74 20.94
CA ILE A 513 -16.84 -22.18 20.06
C ILE A 513 -16.59 -22.78 18.65
N TYR A 514 -15.84 -22.01 17.85
CA TYR A 514 -15.65 -22.07 16.39
C TYR A 514 -15.72 -23.46 15.70
N ARG A 515 -14.63 -24.26 15.77
CA ARG A 515 -14.28 -25.16 14.65
C ARG A 515 -15.26 -26.31 14.40
N ARG A 516 -15.97 -26.81 15.42
CA ARG A 516 -16.95 -27.92 15.28
C ARG A 516 -18.41 -27.52 15.51
N VAL A 517 -18.68 -26.43 16.23
CA VAL A 517 -20.05 -26.04 16.63
C VAL A 517 -20.59 -24.93 15.75
N LEU A 518 -20.05 -23.70 15.84
CA LEU A 518 -20.50 -22.54 15.04
C LEU A 518 -20.62 -22.87 13.55
N VAL A 519 -19.58 -23.43 12.94
CA VAL A 519 -19.58 -23.77 11.49
C VAL A 519 -20.58 -24.90 11.14
N LYS A 520 -20.93 -25.80 12.08
CA LYS A 520 -22.01 -26.78 11.86
C LYS A 520 -23.40 -26.17 12.06
N LYS A 521 -23.58 -25.29 13.05
CA LYS A 521 -24.86 -24.70 13.49
C LYS A 521 -25.31 -23.55 12.59
N LEU A 522 -24.40 -22.65 12.19
CA LEU A 522 -24.66 -21.58 11.21
C LEU A 522 -24.86 -22.13 9.79
N LYS A 523 -24.35 -23.34 9.51
CA LYS A 523 -24.37 -24.04 8.21
C LYS A 523 -23.62 -23.34 7.04
N THR A 524 -23.13 -22.11 7.22
CA THR A 524 -22.41 -21.28 6.24
C THR A 524 -20.87 -21.32 6.41
N GLY A 525 -20.13 -20.58 5.58
CA GLY A 525 -18.79 -20.10 5.92
C GLY A 525 -18.81 -18.89 6.87
N ILE A 526 -17.63 -18.44 7.29
CA ILE A 526 -17.42 -17.26 8.15
C ILE A 526 -16.14 -16.49 7.77
N LYS A 527 -16.18 -15.15 7.86
CA LYS A 527 -14.99 -14.27 8.02
C LYS A 527 -14.81 -13.97 9.50
N VAL A 528 -13.57 -13.90 9.99
CA VAL A 528 -13.28 -13.70 11.43
C VAL A 528 -12.17 -12.67 11.66
N TRP A 529 -12.42 -11.68 12.51
CA TRP A 529 -11.43 -10.81 13.14
C TRP A 529 -11.03 -11.40 14.50
N THR A 530 -9.77 -11.78 14.66
CA THR A 530 -9.28 -12.45 15.87
C THR A 530 -7.75 -12.52 15.86
N THR A 531 -7.13 -12.42 17.04
CA THR A 531 -5.74 -12.86 17.21
C THR A 531 -5.64 -14.38 17.00
N ARG A 532 -4.44 -14.88 16.67
CA ARG A 532 -4.28 -16.26 16.20
C ARG A 532 -2.92 -16.86 16.57
N ASP A 533 -2.89 -18.17 16.85
CA ASP A 533 -1.64 -18.95 16.92
C ASP A 533 -1.14 -19.50 15.56
N LYS A 534 0.15 -19.88 15.51
CA LYS A 534 0.80 -20.35 14.27
C LYS A 534 0.28 -21.71 13.76
N THR A 535 -0.45 -22.47 14.58
CA THR A 535 -0.93 -23.83 14.28
C THR A 535 -2.28 -23.84 13.57
N LEU A 536 -3.26 -23.03 14.00
CA LEU A 536 -4.61 -23.02 13.41
C LEU A 536 -4.68 -22.18 12.12
N LYS A 537 -4.31 -22.79 10.99
CA LYS A 537 -4.50 -22.18 9.66
C LYS A 537 -6.00 -21.99 9.32
N SER A 538 -6.28 -21.07 8.40
CA SER A 538 -7.60 -20.93 7.74
C SER A 538 -8.05 -22.28 7.19
N ASP A 539 -9.21 -22.76 7.62
CA ASP A 539 -9.64 -24.12 7.32
C ASP A 539 -10.62 -24.16 6.14
N CYS A 540 -10.24 -24.91 5.11
CA CYS A 540 -11.00 -25.12 3.87
C CYS A 540 -11.35 -26.60 3.64
N ARG A 541 -11.13 -27.47 4.65
CA ARG A 541 -11.33 -28.93 4.54
C ARG A 541 -12.80 -29.36 4.42
N ILE A 542 -13.76 -28.49 4.75
CA ILE A 542 -15.19 -28.77 4.66
C ILE A 542 -15.76 -28.04 3.44
N LEU A 543 -16.46 -28.78 2.58
CA LEU A 543 -17.12 -28.21 1.41
C LEU A 543 -18.13 -27.13 1.84
N ASN A 544 -18.15 -26.01 1.12
CA ASN A 544 -19.03 -24.85 1.33
C ASN A 544 -19.04 -24.21 2.74
N ARG A 545 -18.09 -24.55 3.63
CA ARG A 545 -18.01 -24.07 5.01
C ARG A 545 -16.58 -23.71 5.42
N ASN A 546 -16.08 -22.60 4.88
CA ASN A 546 -14.71 -22.13 5.09
C ASN A 546 -14.62 -21.19 6.30
N ILE A 547 -13.46 -21.17 6.97
CA ILE A 547 -13.09 -20.11 7.91
C ILE A 547 -12.05 -19.21 7.23
N LYS A 548 -12.49 -18.02 6.80
CA LYS A 548 -11.61 -16.92 6.36
C LYS A 548 -11.20 -16.08 7.58
N LEU A 549 -10.00 -15.50 7.53
CA LEU A 549 -9.53 -14.51 8.50
C LEU A 549 -9.54 -13.13 7.83
N VAL A 550 -9.96 -12.10 8.57
CA VAL A 550 -9.81 -10.69 8.18
C VAL A 550 -8.36 -10.27 8.41
N THR A 551 -7.79 -9.44 7.52
CA THR A 551 -6.36 -9.07 7.57
C THR A 551 -6.15 -7.77 8.35
N SER A 552 -5.15 -7.74 9.23
CA SER A 552 -4.69 -6.52 9.92
C SER A 552 -3.86 -5.64 8.96
N PRO A 553 -4.06 -4.31 8.88
CA PRO A 553 -5.07 -3.50 9.58
C PRO A 553 -6.41 -3.40 8.82
N ILE A 554 -7.44 -3.00 9.56
CA ILE A 554 -8.79 -2.62 9.09
C ILE A 554 -9.02 -1.11 9.30
N THR A 555 -10.19 -0.62 8.87
CA THR A 555 -10.66 0.72 9.23
C THR A 555 -12.14 0.63 9.62
N ILE A 556 -12.52 1.23 10.76
CA ILE A 556 -13.88 1.27 11.28
C ILE A 556 -14.40 2.69 11.01
N GLY A 557 -15.14 2.84 9.91
CA GLY A 557 -15.32 4.15 9.29
C GLY A 557 -13.99 4.68 8.74
N ASP A 558 -13.49 5.73 9.34
CA ASP A 558 -12.19 6.40 9.15
C ASP A 558 -11.13 5.99 10.20
N HIS A 559 -11.50 5.45 11.37
CA HIS A 559 -10.57 5.07 12.44
C HIS A 559 -9.79 3.78 12.09
N PRO A 560 -8.44 3.80 12.03
CA PRO A 560 -7.65 2.61 11.74
C PRO A 560 -7.55 1.68 12.96
N SER A 561 -7.69 0.36 12.74
CA SER A 561 -7.53 -0.66 13.79
C SER A 561 -6.68 -1.84 13.32
N SER A 562 -6.00 -2.55 14.22
CA SER A 562 -5.09 -3.66 13.90
C SER A 562 -5.21 -4.79 14.93
N LEU A 563 -4.95 -6.04 14.54
CA LEU A 563 -4.93 -7.21 15.45
C LEU A 563 -3.86 -7.15 16.58
N GLU A 564 -3.05 -6.09 16.59
CA GLU A 564 -2.01 -5.79 17.56
C GLU A 564 -2.42 -4.67 18.54
N SER A 565 -3.43 -3.86 18.18
CA SER A 565 -4.03 -2.80 19.00
C SER A 565 -5.46 -3.14 19.47
N ASP A 566 -6.16 -3.99 18.74
CA ASP A 566 -7.55 -4.37 18.96
C ASP A 566 -7.66 -5.68 19.75
N VAL A 567 -8.39 -5.65 20.87
CA VAL A 567 -8.69 -6.86 21.67
C VAL A 567 -10.08 -7.43 21.37
N SER A 568 -10.88 -6.72 20.55
CA SER A 568 -12.15 -7.23 20.05
C SER A 568 -11.95 -8.41 19.11
N GLN A 569 -12.94 -9.30 19.12
CA GLN A 569 -12.97 -10.49 18.30
C GLN A 569 -14.41 -10.64 17.81
N TRP A 570 -14.57 -10.83 16.51
CA TRP A 570 -15.89 -10.91 15.90
C TRP A 570 -15.86 -11.73 14.61
N LEU A 571 -17.02 -12.23 14.19
CA LEU A 571 -17.19 -12.89 12.92
C LEU A 571 -18.43 -12.40 12.18
N ILE A 572 -18.46 -12.67 10.88
CA ILE A 572 -19.63 -12.49 10.02
C ILE A 572 -19.84 -13.72 9.13
N SER A 573 -21.10 -14.01 8.79
CA SER A 573 -21.51 -15.16 7.96
C SER A 573 -21.20 -14.97 6.46
N GLU A 574 -20.73 -16.02 5.78
CA GLU A 574 -20.56 -16.02 4.32
C GLU A 574 -21.25 -17.23 3.64
N PRO A 575 -22.26 -17.02 2.78
CA PRO A 575 -23.09 -15.81 2.69
C PRO A 575 -23.93 -15.64 3.96
N GLY A 576 -24.57 -14.48 4.15
CA GLY A 576 -25.60 -14.31 5.17
C GLY A 576 -25.79 -12.87 5.63
N ASN A 577 -26.34 -12.75 6.84
CA ASN A 577 -26.90 -11.55 7.45
C ASN A 577 -26.60 -11.53 8.98
N LYS A 578 -25.51 -12.19 9.41
CA LYS A 578 -25.19 -12.38 10.83
C LYS A 578 -23.82 -11.83 11.17
N PHE A 579 -23.79 -11.06 12.26
CA PHE A 579 -22.60 -10.57 12.94
C PHE A 579 -22.55 -11.21 14.34
N CYS A 580 -21.37 -11.61 14.82
CA CYS A 580 -21.24 -12.21 16.17
C CYS A 580 -19.98 -11.76 16.91
N VAL A 581 -20.10 -11.56 18.23
CA VAL A 581 -18.99 -11.18 19.12
C VAL A 581 -18.39 -12.39 19.84
N ILE A 582 -17.07 -12.51 19.68
CA ILE A 582 -16.12 -13.54 20.13
C ILE A 582 -15.58 -13.35 21.57
N ASP A 583 -15.85 -14.17 22.59
CA ASP A 583 -15.12 -14.02 23.87
C ASP A 583 -13.66 -14.55 23.80
N LYS A 584 -13.43 -15.67 23.11
CA LYS A 584 -12.12 -16.34 22.98
C LYS A 584 -11.54 -16.38 21.55
N PRO A 585 -10.21 -16.20 21.42
CA PRO A 585 -9.58 -16.04 20.12
C PRO A 585 -9.36 -17.39 19.44
N TYR A 586 -9.10 -17.36 18.13
CA TYR A 586 -8.92 -18.55 17.28
C TYR A 586 -7.55 -19.23 17.48
N HIS A 587 -7.34 -19.77 18.69
CA HIS A 587 -6.14 -20.48 19.16
C HIS A 587 -6.48 -21.95 19.45
N LYS A 588 -5.49 -22.86 19.42
CA LYS A 588 -5.69 -24.31 19.63
C LYS A 588 -6.14 -24.65 21.04
N SER A 589 -5.83 -23.82 22.03
CA SER A 589 -6.31 -23.97 23.42
C SER A 589 -7.84 -23.93 23.53
N GLN A 590 -8.52 -23.21 22.63
CA GLN A 590 -9.98 -23.04 22.63
C GLN A 590 -10.77 -24.37 22.61
N THR A 591 -10.15 -25.49 22.18
CA THR A 591 -10.81 -26.80 22.16
C THR A 591 -10.92 -27.46 23.54
N LYS A 592 -10.31 -26.86 24.58
CA LYS A 592 -10.33 -27.34 25.98
C LYS A 592 -10.92 -26.33 26.97
N GLU A 593 -11.42 -25.19 26.49
CA GLU A 593 -11.86 -24.07 27.33
C GLU A 593 -13.34 -23.71 27.12
N PRO A 594 -14.08 -23.27 28.16
CA PRO A 594 -15.40 -22.64 28.02
C PRO A 594 -15.32 -21.35 27.20
N ALA A 595 -16.34 -21.05 26.39
CA ALA A 595 -16.35 -19.89 25.51
C ALA A 595 -17.78 -19.58 25.04
N MET A 596 -18.03 -18.33 24.67
CA MET A 596 -19.33 -17.82 24.27
C MET A 596 -19.22 -16.94 23.03
N ALA A 597 -20.16 -17.13 22.09
CA ALA A 597 -20.34 -16.29 20.92
C ALA A 597 -21.76 -15.76 20.88
N VAL A 598 -21.93 -14.44 20.84
CA VAL A 598 -23.25 -13.77 20.79
C VAL A 598 -23.49 -13.29 19.37
N CYS A 599 -24.48 -13.85 18.66
CA CYS A 599 -24.80 -13.51 17.28
C CYS A 599 -26.07 -12.65 17.17
N ILE A 600 -26.01 -11.58 16.37
CA ILE A 600 -27.12 -10.73 15.96
C ILE A 600 -27.45 -11.03 14.49
N ASN A 601 -28.74 -11.16 14.17
CA ASN A 601 -29.24 -11.39 12.81
C ASN A 601 -29.81 -10.08 12.24
N ASP A 602 -28.93 -9.19 11.79
CA ASP A 602 -29.25 -7.88 11.24
C ASP A 602 -28.42 -7.61 9.97
N ALA A 603 -29.09 -7.14 8.91
CA ALA A 603 -28.46 -6.93 7.60
C ALA A 603 -27.59 -5.67 7.54
N THR A 604 -27.93 -4.62 8.29
CA THR A 604 -27.25 -3.31 8.31
C THR A 604 -25.93 -3.41 9.09
N ILE A 605 -25.98 -3.98 10.31
CA ILE A 605 -24.81 -4.30 11.13
C ILE A 605 -23.89 -5.28 10.38
N PHE A 606 -24.46 -6.33 9.77
CA PHE A 606 -23.68 -7.23 8.90
C PHE A 606 -23.02 -6.47 7.75
N GLY A 607 -23.72 -5.55 7.09
CA GLY A 607 -23.20 -4.74 5.99
C GLY A 607 -21.98 -3.91 6.40
N HIS A 608 -22.08 -3.21 7.54
CA HIS A 608 -20.96 -2.43 8.11
C HIS A 608 -19.75 -3.31 8.43
N PHE A 609 -19.92 -4.41 9.16
CA PHE A 609 -18.81 -5.31 9.49
C PHE A 609 -18.27 -6.10 8.29
N ASN A 610 -19.07 -6.31 7.23
CA ASN A 610 -18.58 -6.88 5.97
C ASN A 610 -17.74 -5.90 5.17
N ARG A 611 -18.03 -4.58 5.20
CA ARG A 611 -17.15 -3.53 4.66
C ARG A 611 -15.82 -3.49 5.41
N ILE A 612 -15.85 -3.50 6.75
CA ILE A 612 -14.65 -3.57 7.60
C ILE A 612 -13.83 -4.84 7.33
N GLY A 613 -14.51 -5.96 7.05
CA GLY A 613 -13.90 -7.25 6.70
C GLY A 613 -13.28 -7.36 5.30
N GLN A 614 -13.17 -6.26 4.54
CA GLN A 614 -12.50 -6.22 3.22
C GLN A 614 -11.04 -5.76 3.36
N ASN A 615 -10.11 -6.54 2.83
CA ASN A 615 -8.68 -6.36 3.07
C ASN A 615 -8.09 -5.16 2.28
N LYS A 616 -7.82 -4.02 2.94
CA LYS A 616 -7.11 -2.88 2.31
C LYS A 616 -5.66 -3.18 1.86
N GLN A 617 -5.03 -4.26 2.34
CA GLN A 617 -3.64 -4.63 2.00
C GLN A 617 -3.38 -5.14 0.55
N HIS A 618 -4.30 -4.91 -0.39
CA HIS A 618 -4.07 -5.17 -1.82
C HIS A 618 -4.43 -3.98 -2.74
N GLN A 619 -4.61 -2.77 -2.20
CA GLN A 619 -5.10 -1.60 -2.97
C GLN A 619 -4.08 -0.92 -3.91
N ASN A 620 -2.78 -1.23 -3.87
CA ASN A 620 -1.78 -0.64 -4.78
C ASN A 620 -1.72 -1.30 -6.18
N VAL A 621 -2.80 -1.98 -6.60
CA VAL A 621 -3.10 -2.23 -8.02
C VAL A 621 -4.60 -1.98 -8.24
N ILE A 622 -5.03 -0.73 -8.09
CA ILE A 622 -6.26 -0.30 -8.77
C ILE A 622 -5.96 -0.44 -10.26
N THR A 623 -6.59 -1.41 -10.92
CA THR A 623 -6.63 -1.41 -12.38
C THR A 623 -7.69 -0.39 -12.77
N GLN A 624 -7.31 0.89 -12.85
CA GLN A 624 -8.19 1.93 -13.38
C GLN A 624 -8.48 1.59 -14.83
N MET A 625 -9.69 1.09 -15.08
CA MET A 625 -10.17 0.89 -16.44
C MET A 625 -10.80 2.20 -16.92
N VAL A 626 -9.93 3.14 -17.33
CA VAL A 626 -10.34 4.43 -17.88
C VAL A 626 -10.96 4.24 -19.27
N LEU A 627 -12.23 3.84 -19.28
CA LEU A 627 -13.09 3.89 -20.45
C LEU A 627 -13.29 5.36 -20.83
N ARG A 628 -12.61 5.84 -21.88
CA ARG A 628 -12.57 7.25 -22.29
C ARG A 628 -13.88 7.81 -22.89
N LYS A 629 -15.02 7.29 -22.47
CA LYS A 629 -16.34 7.84 -22.81
C LYS A 629 -17.36 7.64 -21.68
N GLN A 630 -16.98 8.04 -20.47
CA GLN A 630 -17.99 8.37 -19.45
C GLN A 630 -18.77 9.59 -19.96
N ILE A 631 -20.04 9.36 -20.25
CA ILE A 631 -21.08 10.38 -20.33
C ILE A 631 -21.91 10.13 -19.09
N ASP A 632 -22.11 11.13 -18.24
CA ASP A 632 -22.99 10.97 -17.08
C ASP A 632 -24.44 10.88 -17.59
N THR A 633 -25.05 9.71 -17.40
CA THR A 633 -26.35 9.39 -17.99
C THR A 633 -27.48 9.67 -17.01
N PRO A 634 -28.68 10.05 -17.49
CA PRO A 634 -29.89 10.05 -16.66
C PRO A 634 -30.12 8.71 -15.95
N ASP A 635 -30.84 8.77 -14.83
CA ASP A 635 -31.14 7.62 -13.96
C ASP A 635 -31.71 6.43 -14.74
N LEU A 636 -31.22 5.21 -14.47
CA LEU A 636 -31.68 3.95 -15.07
C LEU A 636 -33.12 3.58 -14.69
N THR A 637 -33.80 4.35 -13.85
CA THR A 637 -35.24 4.24 -13.55
C THR A 637 -36.10 5.22 -14.37
N VAL A 638 -35.50 6.21 -15.04
CA VAL A 638 -36.19 7.30 -15.73
C VAL A 638 -36.14 7.09 -17.26
N SER A 639 -37.30 7.08 -17.91
CA SER A 639 -37.40 6.68 -19.33
C SER A 639 -36.91 7.72 -20.34
N PRO A 640 -37.11 9.05 -20.17
CA PRO A 640 -36.53 10.04 -21.07
C PRO A 640 -35.00 10.13 -20.93
N GLY A 641 -34.28 9.80 -22.01
CA GLY A 641 -32.86 10.14 -22.18
C GLY A 641 -31.83 9.17 -21.59
N ASN A 642 -32.21 8.12 -20.85
CA ASN A 642 -31.22 7.14 -20.36
C ASN A 642 -30.73 6.20 -21.51
N VAL A 643 -29.44 5.87 -21.49
CA VAL A 643 -28.75 5.19 -22.61
C VAL A 643 -29.12 3.71 -22.78
N VAL A 644 -29.88 3.12 -21.85
CA VAL A 644 -30.38 1.74 -21.96
C VAL A 644 -31.83 1.74 -22.44
N ALA A 645 -32.63 2.74 -22.06
CA ALA A 645 -34.02 2.87 -22.50
C ALA A 645 -34.12 3.21 -23.99
N LYS A 646 -33.34 4.19 -24.48
CA LYS A 646 -33.46 4.67 -25.87
C LYS A 646 -33.17 3.57 -26.91
N PRO A 647 -32.10 2.75 -26.83
CA PRO A 647 -31.89 1.62 -27.76
C PRO A 647 -32.88 0.46 -27.62
N LEU A 648 -33.79 0.50 -26.64
CA LEU A 648 -34.83 -0.50 -26.40
C LEU A 648 -36.25 0.05 -26.61
N GLU A 649 -36.42 1.24 -27.17
CA GLU A 649 -37.74 1.89 -27.29
C GLU A 649 -38.74 1.07 -28.12
N HIS A 650 -38.27 0.39 -29.17
CA HIS A 650 -39.06 -0.55 -29.99
C HIS A 650 -39.16 -1.98 -29.42
N VAL A 651 -38.54 -2.23 -28.26
CA VAL A 651 -38.62 -3.51 -27.51
C VAL A 651 -39.59 -3.39 -26.35
N ILE A 652 -39.67 -2.20 -25.74
CA ILE A 652 -40.58 -1.90 -24.62
C ILE A 652 -41.99 -1.52 -25.06
N ALA A 653 -42.16 -1.02 -26.29
CA ALA A 653 -43.42 -0.60 -26.88
C ALA A 653 -43.56 -1.20 -28.29
N ALA A 654 -44.80 -1.42 -28.74
CA ALA A 654 -45.06 -1.92 -30.08
C ALA A 654 -44.60 -0.92 -31.15
N ASN A 655 -44.05 -1.43 -32.25
CA ASN A 655 -43.65 -0.67 -33.41
C ASN A 655 -43.87 -1.53 -34.66
N ASP A 656 -44.48 -0.98 -35.71
CA ASP A 656 -44.87 -1.80 -36.87
C ASP A 656 -43.68 -2.18 -37.76
N ALA A 657 -42.66 -1.32 -37.84
CA ALA A 657 -41.45 -1.53 -38.63
C ALA A 657 -40.42 -2.43 -37.92
N ASN A 658 -40.05 -2.12 -36.68
CA ASN A 658 -39.01 -2.86 -35.95
C ASN A 658 -39.54 -4.20 -35.42
N LYS A 659 -38.69 -5.24 -35.51
CA LYS A 659 -38.95 -6.63 -35.10
C LYS A 659 -37.73 -7.22 -34.39
N PHE A 660 -37.94 -8.12 -33.43
CA PHE A 660 -36.88 -8.59 -32.55
C PHE A 660 -37.05 -10.01 -31.96
N ILE A 661 -35.91 -10.62 -31.63
CA ILE A 661 -35.80 -11.78 -30.75
C ILE A 661 -35.22 -11.33 -29.42
N ALA A 662 -35.95 -11.54 -28.33
CA ALA A 662 -35.43 -11.35 -26.98
C ALA A 662 -35.12 -12.70 -26.32
N TYR A 663 -33.92 -12.81 -25.75
CA TYR A 663 -33.44 -14.02 -25.10
C TYR A 663 -32.82 -13.73 -23.74
N ASN A 664 -33.14 -14.53 -22.72
CA ASN A 664 -32.64 -14.37 -21.37
C ASN A 664 -32.78 -15.70 -20.61
N ASN A 665 -31.75 -16.11 -19.86
CA ASN A 665 -31.82 -17.34 -19.07
C ASN A 665 -32.66 -17.22 -17.77
N ILE A 666 -33.01 -15.98 -17.39
CA ILE A 666 -34.02 -15.64 -16.38
C ILE A 666 -34.90 -14.55 -17.03
N PRO A 667 -35.88 -14.91 -17.87
CA PRO A 667 -36.75 -13.94 -18.53
C PRO A 667 -37.68 -13.23 -17.52
N PRO A 668 -38.20 -12.03 -17.84
CA PRO A 668 -39.22 -11.37 -17.02
C PRO A 668 -40.49 -12.23 -16.91
N ASP A 669 -41.19 -12.11 -15.79
CA ASP A 669 -42.54 -12.62 -15.53
C ASP A 669 -42.77 -14.16 -15.69
N ILE A 670 -41.76 -14.94 -16.11
CA ILE A 670 -41.84 -16.41 -16.25
C ILE A 670 -40.98 -17.09 -15.16
N PRO A 671 -41.57 -17.60 -14.07
CA PRO A 671 -40.83 -18.20 -12.97
C PRO A 671 -40.29 -19.61 -13.27
N LYS A 672 -39.23 -20.00 -12.54
CA LYS A 672 -38.67 -21.38 -12.46
C LYS A 672 -38.08 -21.98 -13.75
N VAL A 673 -37.89 -21.22 -14.84
CA VAL A 673 -37.28 -21.75 -16.08
C VAL A 673 -35.86 -22.27 -15.82
N LYS A 674 -35.52 -23.44 -16.39
CA LYS A 674 -34.20 -24.08 -16.26
C LYS A 674 -33.51 -24.20 -17.61
N THR A 675 -32.53 -23.35 -17.85
CA THR A 675 -31.65 -23.40 -19.03
C THR A 675 -30.19 -23.60 -18.60
N LYS A 676 -29.38 -24.24 -19.46
CA LYS A 676 -27.94 -24.42 -19.24
C LYS A 676 -27.12 -23.20 -19.70
N SER A 677 -27.71 -22.25 -20.43
CA SER A 677 -27.04 -21.04 -20.91
C SER A 677 -27.16 -19.90 -19.89
N ASN A 678 -26.24 -18.94 -19.96
CA ASN A 678 -26.32 -17.68 -19.20
C ASN A 678 -26.62 -16.48 -20.10
N SER A 679 -26.53 -16.66 -21.42
CA SER A 679 -26.60 -15.61 -22.44
C SER A 679 -27.94 -14.88 -22.40
N LYS A 680 -27.88 -13.55 -22.51
CA LYS A 680 -29.04 -12.64 -22.56
C LYS A 680 -28.81 -11.55 -23.58
N GLY A 681 -29.88 -11.02 -24.15
CA GLY A 681 -29.81 -9.99 -25.16
C GLY A 681 -31.10 -9.82 -25.96
N VAL A 682 -31.03 -8.89 -26.90
CA VAL A 682 -32.06 -8.65 -27.92
C VAL A 682 -31.36 -8.52 -29.27
N LEU A 683 -31.86 -9.20 -30.28
CA LEU A 683 -31.44 -9.08 -31.67
C LEU A 683 -32.59 -8.47 -32.46
N MET A 684 -32.37 -7.32 -33.10
CA MET A 684 -33.38 -6.45 -33.68
C MET A 684 -33.07 -6.17 -35.15
N MET A 685 -34.11 -6.01 -35.96
CA MET A 685 -34.07 -5.59 -37.36
C MET A 685 -35.32 -4.79 -37.72
N ASN A 686 -35.22 -3.92 -38.71
CA ASN A 686 -36.37 -3.36 -39.41
C ASN A 686 -36.48 -4.02 -40.81
N PRO A 687 -37.42 -4.96 -41.05
CA PRO A 687 -37.58 -5.58 -42.38
C PRO A 687 -38.00 -4.61 -43.50
N GLN A 688 -38.28 -3.35 -43.18
CA GLN A 688 -38.63 -2.28 -44.13
C GLN A 688 -37.44 -1.35 -44.43
N GLY A 689 -36.33 -1.44 -43.66
CA GLY A 689 -35.18 -0.53 -43.72
C GLY A 689 -33.86 -1.26 -44.00
N ALA A 690 -33.21 -0.93 -45.12
CA ALA A 690 -31.99 -1.63 -45.55
C ALA A 690 -30.81 -1.40 -44.59
N ASP A 691 -30.18 -2.49 -44.14
CA ASP A 691 -29.07 -2.47 -43.17
C ASP A 691 -29.43 -1.91 -41.77
N GLU A 692 -30.73 -1.74 -41.46
CA GLU A 692 -31.22 -1.32 -40.14
C GLU A 692 -31.34 -2.51 -39.17
N ALA A 693 -30.21 -2.89 -38.57
CA ALA A 693 -30.17 -3.96 -37.57
C ALA A 693 -29.31 -3.62 -36.35
N ALA A 694 -29.66 -4.19 -35.19
CA ALA A 694 -28.99 -3.95 -33.92
C ALA A 694 -28.96 -5.19 -33.02
N TRP A 695 -27.86 -5.38 -32.29
CA TRP A 695 -27.68 -6.47 -31.33
C TRP A 695 -27.26 -5.93 -29.98
N ILE A 696 -28.04 -6.22 -28.95
CA ILE A 696 -27.79 -5.88 -27.56
C ILE A 696 -27.49 -7.15 -26.77
N VAL A 697 -26.39 -7.15 -26.02
CA VAL A 697 -25.98 -8.23 -25.10
C VAL A 697 -25.89 -7.65 -23.69
N HIS A 698 -26.54 -8.30 -22.71
CA HIS A 698 -26.58 -7.79 -21.34
C HIS A 698 -26.48 -8.89 -20.27
N THR A 699 -26.27 -8.48 -19.01
CA THR A 699 -26.18 -9.41 -17.87
C THR A 699 -27.42 -9.42 -16.98
N VAL A 700 -28.29 -8.40 -17.08
CA VAL A 700 -29.49 -8.21 -16.24
C VAL A 700 -30.51 -9.36 -16.36
N PRO A 701 -30.83 -10.10 -15.26
CA PRO A 701 -31.94 -11.04 -15.24
C PRO A 701 -33.30 -10.31 -15.12
N GLY A 702 -34.38 -10.88 -15.64
CA GLY A 702 -35.72 -10.30 -15.59
C GLY A 702 -35.95 -9.11 -16.53
N PHE A 703 -35.16 -9.00 -17.60
CA PHE A 703 -35.09 -7.82 -18.48
C PHE A 703 -34.76 -8.22 -19.93
N PRO A 704 -35.14 -7.42 -20.96
CA PRO A 704 -36.17 -6.38 -20.92
C PRO A 704 -37.59 -6.95 -20.92
N LYS A 705 -38.56 -6.18 -20.41
CA LYS A 705 -39.99 -6.51 -20.53
C LYS A 705 -40.50 -6.19 -21.93
N ALA A 706 -40.51 -7.20 -22.80
CA ALA A 706 -41.00 -7.08 -24.17
C ALA A 706 -42.45 -6.52 -24.19
N LEU A 707 -42.66 -5.44 -24.95
CA LEU A 707 -43.94 -4.78 -25.21
C LEU A 707 -44.73 -4.35 -23.94
N ARG A 708 -44.04 -4.06 -22.82
CA ARG A 708 -44.65 -3.75 -21.51
C ARG A 708 -44.02 -2.55 -20.78
N GLY A 709 -43.46 -1.59 -21.52
CA GLY A 709 -42.82 -0.39 -20.98
C GLY A 709 -41.42 -0.64 -20.39
N TYR A 710 -40.65 0.44 -20.26
CA TYR A 710 -39.31 0.36 -19.68
C TYR A 710 -39.38 0.23 -18.15
N VAL A 711 -38.97 -0.94 -17.64
CA VAL A 711 -38.83 -1.18 -16.20
C VAL A 711 -37.49 -1.89 -15.97
N PHE A 712 -36.54 -1.20 -15.34
CA PHE A 712 -35.32 -1.84 -14.86
C PHE A 712 -35.65 -2.64 -13.57
N PRO A 713 -35.21 -3.91 -13.42
CA PRO A 713 -35.63 -4.73 -12.29
C PRO A 713 -35.10 -4.20 -10.94
N PRO A 714 -35.94 -3.89 -9.94
CA PRO A 714 -35.49 -3.24 -8.70
C PRO A 714 -34.43 -4.03 -7.90
N ALA A 715 -34.47 -5.36 -7.97
CA ALA A 715 -33.50 -6.24 -7.33
C ALA A 715 -32.10 -6.22 -7.97
N GLU A 716 -31.96 -5.59 -9.15
CA GLU A 716 -30.74 -5.50 -9.94
C GLU A 716 -30.14 -4.08 -9.93
N ILE A 717 -30.88 -3.05 -9.51
CA ILE A 717 -30.40 -1.65 -9.40
C ILE A 717 -29.16 -1.54 -8.49
N GLN A 718 -29.06 -2.38 -7.45
CA GLN A 718 -27.94 -2.38 -6.51
C GLN A 718 -26.71 -3.19 -7.00
N LYS A 719 -26.63 -3.54 -8.28
CA LYS A 719 -25.58 -4.41 -8.83
C LYS A 719 -24.92 -3.82 -10.08
N GLY A 720 -23.63 -4.12 -10.24
CA GLY A 720 -22.90 -3.93 -11.49
C GLY A 720 -23.43 -4.86 -12.59
N HIS A 721 -23.82 -4.25 -13.70
CA HIS A 721 -24.25 -4.91 -14.92
C HIS A 721 -23.44 -4.42 -16.12
N LEU A 722 -23.37 -5.26 -17.16
CA LEU A 722 -22.71 -4.93 -18.41
C LEU A 722 -23.74 -4.97 -19.54
N PHE A 723 -23.67 -3.97 -20.41
CA PHE A 723 -24.39 -3.88 -21.68
C PHE A 723 -23.36 -3.69 -22.80
N ILE A 724 -23.60 -4.34 -23.93
CA ILE A 724 -22.96 -4.05 -25.22
C ILE A 724 -24.10 -3.83 -26.21
N CYS A 725 -24.10 -2.69 -26.90
CA CYS A 725 -25.06 -2.40 -27.97
C CYS A 725 -24.27 -2.21 -29.28
N LEU A 726 -24.66 -2.90 -30.35
CA LEU A 726 -23.99 -2.88 -31.64
C LEU A 726 -25.01 -2.61 -32.75
N THR A 727 -24.84 -1.53 -33.50
CA THR A 727 -25.50 -1.39 -34.82
C THR A 727 -24.76 -2.29 -35.81
N ILE A 728 -25.45 -3.25 -36.38
CA ILE A 728 -24.88 -4.32 -37.24
C ILE A 728 -25.47 -4.20 -38.64
N LYS A 729 -24.74 -4.72 -39.63
CA LYS A 729 -25.33 -4.95 -40.94
C LYS A 729 -26.34 -6.09 -40.87
N GLU A 730 -27.39 -6.01 -41.66
CA GLU A 730 -28.48 -6.97 -41.66
C GLU A 730 -28.01 -8.37 -42.14
N SER A 731 -27.01 -8.38 -43.02
CA SER A 731 -26.32 -9.60 -43.48
C SER A 731 -25.58 -10.36 -42.36
N GLU A 732 -25.21 -9.72 -41.26
CA GLU A 732 -24.48 -10.34 -40.14
C GLU A 732 -25.41 -11.13 -39.19
N ILE A 733 -26.73 -10.96 -39.31
CA ILE A 733 -27.74 -11.58 -38.43
C ILE A 733 -27.64 -13.11 -38.42
N ASP A 734 -27.44 -13.76 -39.56
CA ASP A 734 -27.34 -15.23 -39.63
C ASP A 734 -26.01 -15.75 -39.01
N ALA A 735 -24.94 -14.97 -39.10
CA ALA A 735 -23.66 -15.26 -38.45
C ALA A 735 -23.77 -15.14 -36.92
N ILE A 736 -24.48 -14.13 -36.41
CA ILE A 736 -24.84 -14.00 -34.98
C ILE A 736 -25.73 -15.17 -34.56
N ALA A 737 -26.76 -15.49 -35.34
CA ALA A 737 -27.69 -16.58 -35.03
C ALA A 737 -27.00 -17.95 -34.94
N MET A 738 -26.02 -18.23 -35.80
CA MET A 738 -25.19 -19.44 -35.70
C MET A 738 -24.41 -19.49 -34.37
N ALA A 739 -23.88 -18.36 -33.91
CA ALA A 739 -23.13 -18.29 -32.66
C ALA A 739 -24.05 -18.40 -31.43
N LEU A 740 -25.23 -17.80 -31.47
CA LEU A 740 -26.27 -17.93 -30.45
C LEU A 740 -26.79 -19.38 -30.37
N ARG A 741 -27.07 -20.05 -31.50
CA ARG A 741 -27.53 -21.45 -31.51
C ARG A 741 -26.55 -22.40 -30.82
N ILE A 742 -25.26 -22.11 -30.86
CA ILE A 742 -24.21 -22.87 -30.16
C ILE A 742 -24.15 -22.55 -28.65
N ALA A 743 -24.55 -21.34 -28.26
CA ALA A 743 -24.72 -20.92 -26.86
C ALA A 743 -26.06 -21.36 -26.24
N THR A 744 -27.01 -21.86 -27.05
CA THR A 744 -28.36 -22.33 -26.69
C THR A 744 -29.07 -21.44 -25.65
N PRO A 745 -29.25 -20.14 -25.91
CA PRO A 745 -30.02 -19.26 -25.04
C PRO A 745 -31.50 -19.66 -25.01
N LEU A 746 -32.23 -19.22 -23.98
CA LEU A 746 -33.69 -19.28 -23.97
C LEU A 746 -34.24 -18.03 -24.66
N ILE A 747 -34.89 -18.21 -25.80
CA ILE A 747 -35.75 -17.19 -26.42
C ILE A 747 -37.07 -17.15 -25.65
N TYR A 748 -37.56 -15.95 -25.34
CA TYR A 748 -38.85 -15.74 -24.66
C TYR A 748 -39.77 -14.75 -25.39
N HIS A 749 -39.26 -14.08 -26.44
CA HIS A 749 -40.06 -13.29 -27.37
C HIS A 749 -39.43 -13.37 -28.77
N ASN A 750 -40.27 -13.47 -29.80
CA ASN A 750 -39.93 -13.34 -31.21
C ASN A 750 -41.14 -12.79 -31.96
N ASP A 751 -41.00 -11.66 -32.65
CA ASP A 751 -41.98 -11.14 -33.61
C ASP A 751 -41.39 -10.93 -35.02
N ILE A 752 -40.17 -11.43 -35.28
CA ILE A 752 -39.57 -11.41 -36.62
C ILE A 752 -40.44 -12.24 -37.59
N PRO A 753 -40.84 -11.69 -38.76
CA PRO A 753 -41.69 -12.37 -39.71
C PRO A 753 -41.10 -13.68 -40.26
N ASP A 754 -41.97 -14.63 -40.58
CA ASP A 754 -41.55 -15.92 -41.16
C ASP A 754 -40.77 -15.77 -42.46
N SER A 755 -40.97 -14.72 -43.26
CA SER A 755 -40.14 -14.44 -44.45
C SER A 755 -38.66 -14.29 -44.06
N GLU A 756 -38.37 -13.51 -43.03
CA GLU A 756 -37.02 -13.24 -42.54
C GLU A 756 -36.41 -14.39 -41.73
N ILE A 757 -37.25 -15.17 -41.06
CA ILE A 757 -36.81 -16.41 -40.41
C ILE A 757 -36.45 -17.44 -41.49
N ASN A 758 -37.25 -17.59 -42.54
CA ASN A 758 -37.02 -18.57 -43.61
C ASN A 758 -35.85 -18.22 -44.53
N SER A 759 -35.56 -16.93 -44.77
CA SER A 759 -34.39 -16.49 -45.55
C SER A 759 -33.04 -16.77 -44.86
N ARG A 760 -33.03 -17.03 -43.54
CA ARG A 760 -31.83 -17.09 -42.69
C ARG A 760 -31.70 -18.47 -42.00
N PRO A 761 -30.98 -19.44 -42.59
CA PRO A 761 -31.00 -20.84 -42.12
C PRO A 761 -30.46 -21.09 -40.71
N ASN A 762 -29.62 -20.23 -40.15
CA ASN A 762 -29.21 -20.31 -38.75
C ASN A 762 -30.17 -19.57 -37.82
N LEU A 763 -30.87 -18.52 -38.28
CA LEU A 763 -31.94 -17.85 -37.54
C LEU A 763 -33.15 -18.77 -37.35
N LYS A 764 -33.67 -19.41 -38.41
CA LYS A 764 -34.74 -20.42 -38.32
C LYS A 764 -34.44 -21.49 -37.28
N LYS A 765 -33.22 -22.02 -37.30
CA LYS A 765 -32.76 -23.06 -36.38
C LYS A 765 -32.54 -22.55 -34.95
N LEU A 766 -32.28 -21.26 -34.77
CA LEU A 766 -32.22 -20.63 -33.45
C LEU A 766 -33.62 -20.45 -32.86
N VAL A 767 -34.58 -19.92 -33.64
CA VAL A 767 -35.99 -19.77 -33.21
C VAL A 767 -36.64 -21.13 -32.91
N ASN A 768 -36.42 -22.12 -33.76
CA ASN A 768 -36.89 -23.51 -33.56
C ASN A 768 -36.21 -24.25 -32.39
N GLY A 769 -35.20 -23.66 -31.72
CA GLY A 769 -34.46 -24.32 -30.64
C GLY A 769 -33.56 -25.50 -31.08
N GLU A 770 -33.20 -25.61 -32.37
CA GLU A 770 -32.41 -26.72 -32.91
C GLU A 770 -30.95 -26.72 -32.41
N SER A 771 -30.70 -27.40 -31.28
CA SER A 771 -29.38 -27.47 -30.65
C SER A 771 -28.51 -28.68 -31.11
N ARG A 772 -28.95 -29.45 -32.11
CA ARG A 772 -28.19 -30.60 -32.65
C ARG A 772 -27.03 -30.13 -33.52
N LEU A 773 -25.84 -30.08 -32.93
CA LEU A 773 -24.59 -29.74 -33.60
C LEU A 773 -23.78 -31.00 -33.95
N THR A 774 -23.49 -31.19 -35.23
CA THR A 774 -22.33 -31.96 -35.67
C THR A 774 -21.03 -31.21 -35.30
N PRO A 775 -19.87 -31.88 -35.20
CA PRO A 775 -18.59 -31.20 -35.03
C PRO A 775 -18.32 -30.21 -36.19
N PRO A 776 -17.68 -29.05 -35.94
CA PRO A 776 -17.02 -28.64 -34.70
C PRO A 776 -17.97 -28.10 -33.62
N LEU A 777 -17.76 -28.55 -32.37
CA LEU A 777 -18.56 -28.16 -31.19
C LEU A 777 -18.21 -26.77 -30.62
N THR A 778 -17.48 -25.96 -31.38
CA THR A 778 -17.10 -24.57 -31.09
C THR A 778 -17.06 -23.77 -32.39
N VAL A 779 -17.56 -22.54 -32.39
CA VAL A 779 -17.47 -21.63 -33.54
C VAL A 779 -16.61 -20.41 -33.25
N THR A 780 -16.17 -19.76 -34.31
CA THR A 780 -15.70 -18.37 -34.27
C THR A 780 -16.34 -17.67 -35.45
N ARG A 781 -17.09 -16.59 -35.20
CA ARG A 781 -17.56 -15.67 -36.24
C ARG A 781 -16.86 -14.33 -36.07
N GLN A 782 -16.73 -13.61 -37.17
CA GLN A 782 -16.31 -12.21 -37.21
C GLN A 782 -17.45 -11.48 -37.90
N ILE A 783 -17.87 -10.36 -37.35
CA ILE A 783 -18.87 -9.46 -37.92
C ILE A 783 -18.33 -8.03 -37.89
N SER A 784 -18.88 -7.13 -38.69
CA SER A 784 -18.58 -5.69 -38.66
C SER A 784 -19.81 -4.87 -38.29
N THR A 785 -19.64 -3.79 -37.52
CA THR A 785 -20.72 -2.82 -37.30
C THR A 785 -21.01 -2.01 -38.57
N ALA A 786 -22.23 -1.47 -38.68
CA ALA A 786 -22.72 -0.82 -39.91
C ALA A 786 -21.99 0.50 -40.29
N ALA A 787 -21.29 1.13 -39.35
CA ALA A 787 -20.58 2.39 -39.58
C ALA A 787 -19.43 2.26 -40.61
N ALA A 788 -19.12 3.34 -41.34
CA ALA A 788 -18.18 3.33 -42.48
C ALA A 788 -16.77 2.77 -42.21
N ALA A 789 -16.29 2.81 -40.96
CA ALA A 789 -15.00 2.23 -40.56
C ALA A 789 -15.07 0.80 -39.97
N GLY A 790 -16.28 0.30 -39.66
CA GLY A 790 -16.58 -1.07 -39.21
C GLY A 790 -15.81 -1.55 -37.98
N LEU A 791 -16.40 -1.44 -36.77
CA LEU A 791 -15.84 -2.09 -35.58
C LEU A 791 -15.89 -3.61 -35.77
N LYS A 792 -14.74 -4.26 -35.63
CA LYS A 792 -14.59 -5.71 -35.81
C LYS A 792 -14.98 -6.41 -34.52
N VAL A 793 -16.02 -7.24 -34.59
CA VAL A 793 -16.56 -7.99 -33.44
C VAL A 793 -16.40 -9.48 -33.67
N ALA A 794 -15.70 -10.14 -32.76
CA ALA A 794 -15.39 -11.56 -32.77
C ALA A 794 -16.29 -12.32 -31.78
N ILE A 795 -17.14 -13.21 -32.29
CA ILE A 795 -18.05 -14.03 -31.46
C ILE A 795 -17.47 -15.44 -31.32
N TYR A 796 -17.32 -15.90 -30.08
CA TYR A 796 -16.80 -17.21 -29.73
C TYR A 796 -17.83 -17.99 -28.91
N SER A 797 -18.39 -19.07 -29.47
CA SER A 797 -19.36 -19.92 -28.76
C SER A 797 -18.87 -21.37 -28.68
N LYS A 798 -19.25 -22.06 -27.60
CA LYS A 798 -19.02 -23.50 -27.41
C LYS A 798 -20.32 -24.20 -26.97
N GLY A 799 -20.58 -25.37 -27.53
CA GLY A 799 -21.68 -26.22 -27.08
C GLY A 799 -21.31 -27.05 -25.84
N GLU A 800 -22.32 -27.51 -25.09
CA GLU A 800 -22.14 -28.36 -23.90
C GLU A 800 -21.27 -29.61 -24.15
N LYS A 801 -21.41 -30.26 -25.29
CA LYS A 801 -20.67 -31.48 -25.67
C LYS A 801 -19.18 -31.25 -25.92
N SER A 802 -18.72 -29.99 -26.02
CA SER A 802 -17.32 -29.66 -26.31
C SER A 802 -16.34 -30.06 -25.21
N LYS A 803 -16.79 -30.19 -23.95
CA LYS A 803 -15.95 -30.43 -22.75
C LYS A 803 -14.83 -29.39 -22.54
N TYR A 804 -14.89 -28.25 -23.23
CA TYR A 804 -13.94 -27.14 -23.10
C TYR A 804 -14.50 -26.07 -22.15
N GLU A 805 -13.62 -25.36 -21.44
CA GLU A 805 -13.97 -24.06 -20.84
C GLU A 805 -13.63 -22.93 -21.84
N ILE A 806 -14.40 -21.83 -21.80
CA ILE A 806 -14.32 -20.80 -22.84
C ILE A 806 -12.99 -20.04 -22.76
N TYR A 807 -12.46 -19.82 -21.56
CA TYR A 807 -11.30 -18.95 -21.32
C TYR A 807 -9.99 -19.51 -21.88
N ARG A 808 -9.52 -20.69 -21.44
CA ARG A 808 -8.21 -21.24 -21.83
C ARG A 808 -8.27 -22.05 -23.12
N LYS A 809 -9.26 -22.94 -23.26
CA LYS A 809 -9.37 -23.85 -24.42
C LYS A 809 -9.92 -23.18 -25.68
N VAL A 810 -10.70 -22.10 -25.57
CA VAL A 810 -11.20 -21.33 -26.72
C VAL A 810 -10.49 -19.98 -26.84
N LEU A 811 -10.70 -19.05 -25.90
CA LEU A 811 -10.27 -17.65 -26.04
C LEU A 811 -8.74 -17.49 -26.06
N VAL A 812 -7.98 -17.95 -25.05
CA VAL A 812 -6.50 -17.86 -25.06
C VAL A 812 -5.88 -18.56 -26.29
N LYS A 813 -6.49 -19.65 -26.77
CA LYS A 813 -6.06 -20.31 -28.02
C LYS A 813 -6.30 -19.46 -29.27
N LYS A 814 -7.48 -18.83 -29.38
CA LYS A 814 -7.90 -18.04 -30.55
C LYS A 814 -7.29 -16.64 -30.58
N LEU A 815 -7.24 -15.97 -29.44
CA LEU A 815 -6.67 -14.63 -29.25
C LEU A 815 -5.13 -14.63 -29.30
N LYS A 816 -4.48 -15.79 -29.09
CA LYS A 816 -3.01 -15.99 -29.14
C LYS A 816 -2.18 -15.12 -28.18
N THR A 817 -2.80 -14.46 -27.20
CA THR A 817 -2.17 -13.62 -26.16
C THR A 817 -2.59 -14.06 -24.75
N GLY A 818 -2.03 -13.45 -23.70
CA GLY A 818 -2.53 -13.57 -22.33
C GLY A 818 -3.87 -12.84 -22.13
N ILE A 819 -4.52 -13.06 -20.99
CA ILE A 819 -5.77 -12.38 -20.61
C ILE A 819 -5.78 -11.97 -19.13
N LYS A 820 -6.37 -10.81 -18.85
CA LYS A 820 -6.85 -10.41 -17.51
C LYS A 820 -8.37 -10.60 -17.47
N VAL A 821 -8.91 -11.19 -16.41
CA VAL A 821 -10.33 -11.57 -16.33
C VAL A 821 -11.02 -11.02 -15.07
N TRP A 822 -12.14 -10.32 -15.24
CA TRP A 822 -13.08 -9.96 -14.18
C TRP A 822 -14.25 -10.94 -14.17
N THR A 823 -14.36 -11.75 -13.12
CA THR A 823 -15.38 -12.79 -13.03
C THR A 823 -15.37 -13.44 -11.63
N THR A 824 -16.50 -14.04 -11.24
CA THR A 824 -16.50 -14.96 -10.10
C THR A 824 -15.77 -16.27 -10.47
N ARG A 825 -15.19 -16.96 -9.48
CA ARG A 825 -14.43 -18.20 -9.70
C ARG A 825 -14.84 -19.31 -8.75
N ASP A 826 -14.66 -20.55 -9.16
CA ASP A 826 -14.72 -21.69 -8.25
C ASP A 826 -13.38 -21.91 -7.51
N LYS A 827 -13.28 -23.02 -6.77
CA LYS A 827 -12.05 -23.41 -6.04
C LYS A 827 -11.04 -24.21 -6.89
N ILE A 828 -11.41 -24.58 -8.12
CA ILE A 828 -10.75 -25.60 -8.94
C ILE A 828 -9.93 -24.94 -10.04
N LEU A 829 -10.51 -23.96 -10.73
CA LEU A 829 -9.79 -23.11 -11.67
C LEU A 829 -8.99 -22.04 -10.90
N LYS A 830 -7.75 -21.84 -11.33
CA LYS A 830 -6.80 -20.88 -10.77
C LYS A 830 -6.19 -20.08 -11.91
N SER A 831 -5.56 -18.95 -11.61
CA SER A 831 -4.67 -18.27 -12.55
C SER A 831 -3.69 -19.27 -13.18
N ASP A 832 -3.69 -19.35 -14.52
CA ASP A 832 -2.94 -20.38 -15.24
C ASP A 832 -1.76 -19.79 -16.01
N CYS A 833 -0.56 -20.24 -15.66
CA CYS A 833 0.70 -19.84 -16.31
C CYS A 833 1.36 -21.03 -17.05
N ARG A 834 0.60 -22.10 -17.32
CA ARG A 834 1.10 -23.35 -17.95
C ARG A 834 1.32 -23.25 -19.47
N ILE A 835 1.03 -22.11 -20.08
CA ILE A 835 1.35 -21.85 -21.48
C ILE A 835 2.38 -20.72 -21.49
N LEU A 836 3.57 -21.00 -22.03
CA LEU A 836 4.64 -20.02 -22.09
C LEU A 836 4.14 -18.76 -22.82
N ASN A 837 4.37 -17.59 -22.20
CA ASN A 837 3.93 -16.28 -22.67
C ASN A 837 2.39 -16.09 -22.86
N ARG A 838 1.53 -16.99 -22.35
CA ARG A 838 0.06 -16.82 -22.39
C ARG A 838 -0.57 -17.16 -21.04
N ASN A 839 -0.65 -16.16 -20.17
CA ASN A 839 -1.13 -16.30 -18.80
C ASN A 839 -2.62 -15.94 -18.69
N ILE A 840 -3.34 -16.62 -17.80
CA ILE A 840 -4.66 -16.17 -17.31
C ILE A 840 -4.46 -15.49 -15.97
N LYS A 841 -4.49 -14.16 -15.96
CA LYS A 841 -4.50 -13.31 -14.77
C LYS A 841 -5.96 -13.07 -14.36
N LEU A 842 -6.23 -13.10 -13.05
CA LEU A 842 -7.54 -12.77 -12.50
C LEU A 842 -7.46 -11.37 -11.91
N VAL A 843 -8.41 -10.51 -12.27
CA VAL A 843 -8.54 -9.17 -11.68
C VAL A 843 -8.99 -9.32 -10.22
N THR A 844 -8.51 -8.45 -9.35
CA THR A 844 -8.80 -8.50 -7.90
C THR A 844 -9.97 -7.58 -7.58
N SER A 845 -10.91 -8.05 -6.75
CA SER A 845 -12.02 -7.25 -6.21
C SER A 845 -11.50 -6.34 -5.09
N PRO A 846 -11.88 -5.04 -5.02
CA PRO A 846 -12.71 -4.29 -5.97
C PRO A 846 -11.92 -3.71 -7.16
N ILE A 847 -12.65 -3.33 -8.22
CA ILE A 847 -12.19 -2.45 -9.30
C ILE A 847 -12.82 -1.05 -9.16
N THR A 848 -12.34 -0.10 -9.96
CA THR A 848 -12.96 1.23 -10.10
C THR A 848 -13.25 1.48 -11.59
N ILE A 849 -14.45 1.97 -11.89
CA ILE A 849 -14.95 2.31 -13.23
C ILE A 849 -15.41 3.77 -13.16
N GLY A 850 -14.70 4.68 -13.84
CA GLY A 850 -14.78 6.11 -13.51
C GLY A 850 -14.43 6.33 -12.04
N ASP A 851 -15.30 7.02 -11.30
CA ASP A 851 -15.20 7.19 -9.84
C ASP A 851 -15.95 6.11 -9.03
N HIS A 852 -16.69 5.21 -9.69
CA HIS A 852 -17.50 4.19 -9.03
C HIS A 852 -16.70 2.92 -8.71
N ALA A 853 -16.70 2.49 -7.45
CA ALA A 853 -16.12 1.23 -7.02
C ALA A 853 -17.08 0.04 -7.26
N SER A 854 -16.62 -1.00 -7.94
CA SER A 854 -17.35 -2.26 -8.17
C SER A 854 -16.63 -3.46 -7.56
N SER A 855 -17.37 -4.45 -7.05
CA SER A 855 -16.83 -5.65 -6.39
C SER A 855 -17.43 -6.93 -6.98
N LEU A 856 -16.69 -8.03 -6.98
CA LEU A 856 -17.20 -9.36 -7.42
C LEU A 856 -18.37 -9.88 -6.57
N GLU A 857 -18.62 -9.25 -5.42
CA GLU A 857 -19.76 -9.46 -4.54
C GLU A 857 -20.99 -8.60 -4.91
N SER A 858 -20.79 -7.51 -5.65
CA SER A 858 -21.81 -6.52 -6.06
C SER A 858 -21.93 -6.38 -7.58
N ASP A 859 -21.35 -7.27 -8.36
CA ASP A 859 -21.24 -7.18 -9.82
C ASP A 859 -21.47 -8.58 -10.43
N VAL A 860 -22.43 -8.67 -11.34
CA VAL A 860 -22.78 -9.94 -12.02
C VAL A 860 -22.19 -10.02 -13.43
N SER A 861 -21.44 -9.01 -13.87
CA SER A 861 -20.74 -9.03 -15.14
C SER A 861 -19.52 -9.97 -15.13
N HIS A 862 -19.27 -10.61 -16.27
CA HIS A 862 -18.05 -11.36 -16.50
C HIS A 862 -17.44 -10.87 -17.82
N TRP A 863 -16.21 -10.41 -17.77
CA TRP A 863 -15.50 -9.90 -18.93
C TRP A 863 -14.01 -10.21 -18.84
N LEU A 864 -13.32 -10.14 -19.98
CA LEU A 864 -11.88 -10.25 -20.05
C LEU A 864 -11.29 -9.25 -21.03
N ILE A 865 -9.99 -9.01 -20.86
CA ILE A 865 -9.19 -8.17 -21.74
C ILE A 865 -7.89 -8.90 -22.11
N SER A 866 -7.40 -8.68 -23.33
CA SER A 866 -6.09 -9.17 -23.77
C SER A 866 -4.93 -8.53 -22.99
N ASP A 867 -3.86 -9.28 -22.79
CA ASP A 867 -2.71 -8.86 -21.98
C ASP A 867 -1.39 -9.45 -22.54
N PRO A 868 -0.68 -8.75 -23.44
CA PRO A 868 -1.02 -7.45 -24.04
C PRO A 868 -2.08 -7.55 -25.16
N GLY A 869 -2.65 -6.39 -25.54
CA GLY A 869 -3.52 -6.22 -26.71
C GLY A 869 -4.76 -5.34 -26.45
N ASN A 870 -5.57 -5.14 -27.50
CA ASN A 870 -6.69 -4.19 -27.54
C ASN A 870 -8.08 -4.85 -27.68
N LYS A 871 -8.28 -6.05 -27.11
CA LYS A 871 -9.52 -6.82 -27.26
C LYS A 871 -10.28 -6.90 -25.93
N PHE A 872 -11.50 -6.37 -25.90
CA PHE A 872 -12.42 -6.46 -24.77
C PHE A 872 -13.49 -7.51 -25.07
N CYS A 873 -13.74 -8.44 -24.15
CA CYS A 873 -14.75 -9.48 -24.34
C CYS A 873 -15.71 -9.56 -23.16
N ALA A 874 -17.02 -9.40 -23.41
CA ALA A 874 -18.05 -9.89 -22.50
C ALA A 874 -18.14 -11.43 -22.61
N VAL A 875 -18.45 -12.10 -21.50
CA VAL A 875 -18.57 -13.57 -21.41
C VAL A 875 -19.82 -13.92 -20.60
N ASP A 876 -20.66 -14.86 -21.05
CA ASP A 876 -21.90 -15.20 -20.32
C ASP A 876 -21.66 -16.12 -19.10
N LYS A 877 -20.63 -16.98 -19.16
CA LYS A 877 -20.25 -17.92 -18.09
C LYS A 877 -19.06 -17.44 -17.25
N PRO A 878 -19.10 -17.60 -15.91
CA PRO A 878 -17.98 -17.25 -15.05
C PRO A 878 -16.80 -18.23 -15.17
N TYR A 879 -15.64 -17.90 -14.60
CA TYR A 879 -14.46 -18.79 -14.59
C TYR A 879 -14.55 -19.92 -13.54
N HIS A 880 -15.57 -20.76 -13.70
CA HIS A 880 -15.82 -21.98 -12.92
C HIS A 880 -15.59 -23.21 -13.80
N LYS A 881 -15.24 -24.37 -13.22
CA LYS A 881 -15.07 -25.63 -13.94
C LYS A 881 -16.40 -26.22 -14.41
N SER A 882 -17.52 -25.93 -13.74
CA SER A 882 -18.85 -26.40 -14.15
C SER A 882 -19.15 -26.07 -15.61
N GLN A 883 -18.70 -24.89 -16.07
CA GLN A 883 -18.87 -24.43 -17.44
C GLN A 883 -18.42 -25.45 -18.50
N THR A 884 -17.50 -26.39 -18.21
CA THR A 884 -17.00 -27.34 -19.21
C THR A 884 -18.10 -28.22 -19.80
N ILE A 885 -19.19 -28.46 -19.06
CA ILE A 885 -20.37 -29.23 -19.48
C ILE A 885 -21.58 -28.35 -19.82
N GLU A 886 -21.40 -27.04 -19.83
CA GLU A 886 -22.42 -26.03 -20.14
C GLU A 886 -22.10 -25.38 -21.51
N PRO A 887 -23.10 -24.88 -22.25
CA PRO A 887 -22.85 -23.96 -23.36
C PRO A 887 -22.28 -22.63 -22.83
N ALA A 888 -21.54 -21.90 -23.67
CA ALA A 888 -21.07 -20.55 -23.33
C ALA A 888 -20.80 -19.72 -24.59
N MET A 889 -20.86 -18.39 -24.44
CA MET A 889 -20.56 -17.40 -25.46
C MET A 889 -19.63 -16.31 -24.90
N ALA A 890 -18.76 -15.79 -25.76
CA ALA A 890 -18.04 -14.55 -25.54
C ALA A 890 -18.13 -13.66 -26.79
N VAL A 891 -18.38 -12.36 -26.58
CA VAL A 891 -18.48 -11.33 -27.63
C VAL A 891 -17.33 -10.36 -27.42
N CYS A 892 -16.39 -10.36 -28.36
CA CYS A 892 -15.13 -9.62 -28.26
C CYS A 892 -15.09 -8.46 -29.26
N ILE A 893 -14.92 -7.23 -28.79
CA ILE A 893 -14.70 -6.04 -29.63
C ILE A 893 -13.18 -5.84 -29.78
N ASP A 894 -12.74 -5.56 -31.02
CA ASP A 894 -11.34 -5.26 -31.36
C ASP A 894 -11.16 -3.77 -31.64
N ASP A 895 -10.92 -2.98 -30.58
CA ASP A 895 -10.86 -1.52 -30.65
C ASP A 895 -9.77 -0.97 -29.73
N ALA A 896 -8.84 -0.20 -30.31
CA ALA A 896 -7.72 0.45 -29.63
C ALA A 896 -8.12 1.62 -28.71
N THR A 897 -9.39 2.06 -28.76
CA THR A 897 -9.92 3.21 -28.00
C THR A 897 -10.73 2.81 -26.76
N ILE A 898 -11.27 1.58 -26.72
CA ILE A 898 -11.91 0.99 -25.53
C ILE A 898 -10.88 0.76 -24.43
N PHE A 899 -9.67 0.41 -24.83
CA PHE A 899 -8.50 0.44 -23.98
C PHE A 899 -7.96 1.86 -23.95
N ALA A 900 -7.45 2.29 -22.79
CA ALA A 900 -6.51 3.40 -22.79
C ALA A 900 -5.34 3.00 -23.71
N PRO A 901 -5.10 3.69 -24.84
CA PRO A 901 -3.89 3.46 -25.59
C PRO A 901 -2.73 3.77 -24.64
N GLY A 902 -1.79 2.84 -24.52
CA GLY A 902 -0.48 3.17 -23.96
C GLY A 902 0.03 4.39 -24.73
N GLN A 903 0.37 5.45 -23.99
CA GLN A 903 0.11 6.81 -24.44
C GLN A 903 0.81 7.11 -25.76
N ASN A 904 0.03 7.08 -26.85
CA ASN A 904 0.57 7.11 -28.20
C ASN A 904 1.04 8.52 -28.61
N ILE A 905 0.66 9.54 -27.84
CA ILE A 905 1.25 10.88 -27.82
C ILE A 905 2.33 10.90 -26.73
N GLY A 906 3.59 10.87 -27.14
CA GLY A 906 4.73 10.99 -26.23
C GLY A 906 4.95 12.43 -25.77
N LYS A 907 5.88 12.62 -24.83
CA LYS A 907 6.39 13.94 -24.46
C LYS A 907 7.83 14.11 -24.98
N ALA A 908 8.12 15.25 -25.60
CA ALA A 908 9.41 15.52 -26.24
C ALA A 908 9.92 16.95 -25.98
N PHE A 909 11.19 17.15 -26.30
CA PHE A 909 11.82 18.46 -26.46
C PHE A 909 12.23 18.63 -27.92
N THR A 910 12.06 19.83 -28.46
CA THR A 910 12.57 20.23 -29.77
C THR A 910 13.67 21.28 -29.60
N GLN A 911 14.62 21.35 -30.54
CA GLN A 911 15.72 22.30 -30.46
C GLN A 911 15.17 23.74 -30.47
N GLY A 912 15.66 24.57 -29.55
CA GLY A 912 15.12 25.92 -29.30
C GLY A 912 13.93 25.99 -28.33
N ASN A 913 13.22 24.89 -28.07
CA ASN A 913 12.01 24.86 -27.22
C ASN A 913 12.11 23.89 -26.02
N ALA A 914 13.32 23.59 -25.53
CA ALA A 914 13.53 22.69 -24.40
C ALA A 914 12.97 23.20 -23.04
N GLY A 915 12.41 24.40 -23.00
CA GLY A 915 11.83 25.01 -21.79
C GLY A 915 10.58 24.30 -21.25
N ALA A 916 9.84 23.54 -22.06
CA ALA A 916 8.61 22.86 -21.65
C ALA A 916 8.44 21.48 -22.33
N TRP A 917 7.65 20.60 -21.71
CA TRP A 917 7.28 19.30 -22.29
C TRP A 917 6.23 19.47 -23.39
N GLN A 918 6.63 19.25 -24.65
CA GLN A 918 5.72 19.29 -25.80
C GLN A 918 5.11 17.89 -26.05
N ASP A 919 3.84 17.84 -26.44
CA ASP A 919 3.21 16.61 -26.93
C ASP A 919 3.68 16.29 -28.36
N THR A 920 4.01 15.03 -28.62
CA THR A 920 4.29 14.56 -29.99
C THR A 920 3.00 14.30 -30.75
N ALA A 921 3.06 14.22 -32.08
CA ALA A 921 2.02 13.48 -32.81
C ALA A 921 2.00 12.00 -32.40
N VAL A 922 0.97 11.28 -32.83
CA VAL A 922 0.76 9.86 -32.52
C VAL A 922 1.90 8.99 -33.08
N VAL A 923 2.60 8.24 -32.21
CA VAL A 923 3.75 7.37 -32.53
C VAL A 923 3.45 6.22 -33.52
N THR A 924 2.18 5.90 -33.76
CA THR A 924 1.77 4.95 -34.81
C THR A 924 1.45 5.61 -36.15
N GLY A 925 1.35 6.94 -36.20
CA GLY A 925 1.18 7.72 -37.41
C GLY A 925 2.52 8.21 -37.94
N VAL A 926 2.71 8.15 -39.26
CA VAL A 926 3.96 8.59 -39.88
C VAL A 926 3.96 10.11 -40.12
N ASN A 927 2.79 10.66 -40.48
CA ASN A 927 2.60 12.11 -40.58
C ASN A 927 2.59 12.76 -39.18
N GLY A 928 3.36 13.84 -39.04
CA GLY A 928 3.47 14.65 -37.82
C GLY A 928 4.42 14.10 -36.74
N HIS A 929 4.72 12.80 -36.70
CA HIS A 929 5.63 12.26 -35.69
C HIS A 929 7.09 12.44 -36.13
N SER A 930 7.92 13.11 -35.31
CA SER A 930 9.29 13.49 -35.67
C SER A 930 10.17 12.29 -36.04
N PHE A 931 10.10 11.20 -35.26
CA PHE A 931 10.79 9.94 -35.57
C PHE A 931 10.16 9.17 -36.73
N GLY A 932 8.90 9.46 -37.09
CA GLY A 932 8.25 8.98 -38.32
C GLY A 932 8.88 9.66 -39.53
N LYS A 933 8.88 10.99 -39.55
CA LYS A 933 9.46 11.80 -40.64
C LYS A 933 10.97 11.55 -40.84
N ALA A 934 11.73 11.45 -39.75
CA ALA A 934 13.16 11.12 -39.81
C ALA A 934 13.46 9.74 -40.45
N LEU A 935 12.49 8.81 -40.42
CA LEU A 935 12.58 7.49 -41.07
C LEU A 935 11.81 7.40 -42.41
N GLU A 936 11.00 8.40 -42.77
CA GLU A 936 10.37 8.51 -44.10
C GLU A 936 11.29 9.09 -45.16
N HIS A 937 12.17 10.02 -44.77
CA HIS A 937 13.18 10.60 -45.68
C HIS A 937 14.00 9.48 -46.37
N ASN A 938 14.18 8.37 -45.66
CA ASN A 938 14.79 7.11 -46.08
C ASN A 938 14.08 6.37 -47.24
N LYS A 939 12.90 6.80 -47.71
CA LYS A 939 12.07 6.03 -48.65
C LYS A 939 11.58 6.74 -49.91
N GLN A 940 11.64 8.07 -50.00
CA GLN A 940 11.18 8.79 -51.20
C GLN A 940 12.32 9.23 -52.13
N THR A 941 13.58 9.05 -51.72
CA THR A 941 14.77 9.30 -52.54
C THR A 941 15.73 8.11 -52.46
N ASN A 942 16.23 7.61 -53.59
CA ASN A 942 17.23 6.54 -53.67
C ASN A 942 18.66 7.01 -53.27
N LEU A 943 18.78 7.91 -52.29
CA LEU A 943 19.98 8.73 -52.06
C LEU A 943 20.54 8.66 -50.62
N LEU A 944 19.76 8.14 -49.67
CA LEU A 944 20.09 8.10 -48.24
C LEU A 944 20.55 6.72 -47.80
N HIS A 945 21.81 6.61 -47.39
CA HIS A 945 22.42 5.35 -47.02
C HIS A 945 22.52 5.23 -45.47
N THR A 946 22.19 4.05 -44.94
CA THR A 946 21.53 3.91 -43.63
C THR A 946 22.03 2.71 -42.80
N THR A 947 23.18 2.82 -42.12
CA THR A 947 23.62 1.76 -41.17
C THR A 947 22.59 1.56 -40.05
N MET A 948 21.84 0.47 -40.14
CA MET A 948 20.82 0.08 -39.19
C MET A 948 21.43 -0.84 -38.11
N LEU A 949 21.62 -0.27 -36.92
CA LEU A 949 22.33 -0.87 -35.78
C LEU A 949 21.35 -1.43 -34.75
N HIS A 950 20.77 -2.60 -35.04
CA HIS A 950 19.73 -3.18 -34.20
C HIS A 950 19.80 -4.70 -34.03
N GLN A 951 19.23 -5.16 -32.92
CA GLN A 951 19.35 -6.50 -32.39
C GLN A 951 17.99 -7.20 -32.33
N ILE A 952 17.86 -8.35 -33.00
CA ILE A 952 16.67 -9.22 -32.92
C ILE A 952 17.00 -10.47 -32.11
N PHE A 953 16.29 -10.66 -30.99
CA PHE A 953 16.28 -11.93 -30.29
C PHE A 953 15.36 -12.93 -31.00
N GLN A 954 15.94 -13.95 -31.65
CA GLN A 954 15.36 -15.28 -31.66
C GLN A 954 16.41 -16.32 -31.26
N ASN A 955 16.32 -16.73 -29.99
CA ASN A 955 17.08 -17.81 -29.33
C ASN A 955 18.58 -17.57 -29.01
N GLN A 956 18.99 -18.10 -27.85
CA GLN A 956 20.37 -18.29 -27.34
C GLN A 956 21.25 -17.04 -26.98
N LYS A 957 21.39 -16.84 -25.65
CA LYS A 957 22.69 -16.67 -24.94
C LYS A 957 23.54 -15.38 -24.99
N GLN A 958 23.19 -14.26 -25.63
CA GLN A 958 24.01 -13.02 -25.55
C GLN A 958 23.29 -11.77 -24.99
N ASN A 959 23.89 -11.14 -23.96
CA ASN A 959 23.36 -9.97 -23.25
C ASN A 959 23.81 -8.63 -23.88
N GLN A 960 23.34 -8.32 -25.09
CA GLN A 960 23.43 -6.97 -25.68
C GLN A 960 22.09 -6.23 -25.55
N THR A 961 22.10 -4.90 -25.49
CA THR A 961 20.89 -4.07 -25.22
C THR A 961 20.87 -2.67 -25.86
N ALA A 962 22.00 -2.13 -26.35
CA ALA A 962 22.04 -0.88 -27.12
C ALA A 962 21.32 -1.01 -28.47
N LYS A 963 20.62 0.05 -28.90
CA LYS A 963 19.79 0.07 -30.13
C LYS A 963 19.79 1.46 -30.74
N GLY A 964 19.88 1.55 -32.06
CA GLY A 964 19.88 2.83 -32.75
C GLY A 964 19.95 2.73 -34.27
N VAL A 965 20.03 3.90 -34.91
CA VAL A 965 20.20 4.05 -36.36
C VAL A 965 21.23 5.15 -36.60
N LEU A 966 22.18 4.92 -37.50
CA LEU A 966 23.16 5.91 -37.94
C LEU A 966 22.98 6.10 -39.45
N MET A 967 22.68 7.33 -39.87
CA MET A 967 22.22 7.65 -41.22
C MET A 967 23.06 8.80 -41.78
N MET A 968 23.39 8.74 -43.07
CA MET A 968 24.07 9.85 -43.77
C MET A 968 23.60 9.97 -45.22
N ASN A 969 23.59 11.19 -45.73
CA ASN A 969 23.51 11.46 -47.15
C ASN A 969 24.92 11.80 -47.69
N PRO A 970 25.60 10.90 -48.43
CA PRO A 970 26.92 11.20 -49.00
C PRO A 970 26.87 12.25 -50.15
N GLN A 971 25.68 12.77 -50.49
CA GLN A 971 25.50 13.85 -51.47
C GLN A 971 25.25 15.23 -50.82
N GLY A 972 25.02 15.27 -49.50
CA GLY A 972 24.71 16.50 -48.76
C GLY A 972 25.72 16.74 -47.64
N ALA A 973 26.48 17.83 -47.70
CA ALA A 973 27.51 18.13 -46.72
C ALA A 973 26.92 18.32 -45.31
N ASP A 974 27.46 17.62 -44.31
CA ASP A 974 26.96 17.58 -42.92
C ASP A 974 25.52 17.02 -42.75
N GLU A 975 24.94 16.36 -43.77
CA GLU A 975 23.64 15.69 -43.66
C GLU A 975 23.75 14.29 -43.01
N ALA A 976 23.97 14.25 -41.70
CA ALA A 976 23.99 13.01 -40.92
C ALA A 976 23.11 13.05 -39.67
N ALA A 977 22.59 11.88 -39.27
CA ALA A 977 21.69 11.74 -38.13
C ALA A 977 21.95 10.46 -37.32
N TRP A 978 21.92 10.57 -35.99
CA TRP A 978 22.04 9.45 -35.07
C TRP A 978 20.81 9.35 -34.16
N ILE A 979 20.14 8.20 -34.19
CA ILE A 979 19.00 7.87 -33.35
C ILE A 979 19.43 6.81 -32.33
N VAL A 980 19.10 7.03 -31.05
CA VAL A 980 19.30 6.06 -29.96
C VAL A 980 17.96 5.81 -29.29
N HIS A 981 17.57 4.55 -29.08
CA HIS A 981 16.26 4.23 -28.51
C HIS A 981 16.25 2.96 -27.67
N THR A 982 15.13 2.77 -26.96
CA THR A 982 14.92 1.64 -26.04
C THR A 982 14.12 0.49 -26.68
N VAL A 983 13.30 0.78 -27.68
CA VAL A 983 12.32 -0.12 -28.33
C VAL A 983 12.94 -1.40 -28.92
N PRO A 984 12.52 -2.61 -28.51
CA PRO A 984 12.85 -3.88 -29.17
C PRO A 984 12.21 -4.01 -30.57
N GLY A 985 12.90 -4.69 -31.51
CA GLY A 985 12.31 -5.04 -32.81
C GLY A 985 11.95 -3.88 -33.77
N PHE A 986 12.41 -2.66 -33.49
CA PHE A 986 12.22 -1.43 -34.28
C PHE A 986 13.57 -0.72 -34.49
N PRO A 987 13.82 -0.07 -35.65
CA PRO A 987 13.01 -0.10 -36.86
C PRO A 987 13.14 -1.44 -37.60
N LYS A 988 12.23 -1.71 -38.55
CA LYS A 988 12.32 -2.88 -39.43
C LYS A 988 12.84 -2.45 -40.79
N ALA A 989 14.10 -2.79 -41.06
CA ALA A 989 14.79 -2.46 -42.31
C ALA A 989 13.93 -2.75 -43.55
N LEU A 990 14.02 -1.84 -44.53
CA LEU A 990 13.32 -1.85 -45.82
C LEU A 990 11.77 -1.81 -45.77
N ARG A 991 11.14 -1.96 -44.60
CA ARG A 991 9.67 -1.85 -44.43
C ARG A 991 9.26 -0.40 -44.17
N GLY A 992 7.99 -0.09 -44.42
CA GLY A 992 7.42 1.22 -44.02
C GLY A 992 7.44 1.40 -42.50
N TYR A 993 7.37 2.65 -42.05
CA TYR A 993 7.34 2.98 -40.61
C TYR A 993 6.20 2.22 -39.90
N LEU A 994 6.58 1.40 -38.93
CA LEU A 994 5.63 0.58 -38.17
C LEU A 994 6.14 0.43 -36.74
N PHE A 995 5.53 1.16 -35.82
CA PHE A 995 5.82 1.02 -34.40
C PHE A 995 5.30 -0.34 -33.87
N PRO A 996 6.06 -1.08 -33.03
CA PRO A 996 5.63 -2.39 -32.56
C PRO A 996 4.41 -2.27 -31.61
N PRO A 997 3.25 -2.91 -31.89
CA PRO A 997 2.05 -2.74 -31.06
C PRO A 997 2.20 -3.20 -29.60
N GLU A 998 3.07 -4.17 -29.34
CA GLU A 998 3.37 -4.67 -27.98
C GLU A 998 4.19 -3.69 -27.13
N GLU A 999 4.84 -2.70 -27.76
CA GLU A 999 5.68 -1.69 -27.11
C GLU A 999 4.92 -0.37 -26.86
N ILE A 1000 3.76 -0.16 -27.51
CA ILE A 1000 2.87 1.00 -27.26
C ILE A 1000 2.48 1.10 -25.77
N GLN A 1001 2.33 -0.04 -25.09
CA GLN A 1001 1.91 -0.12 -23.68
C GLN A 1001 3.05 0.08 -22.66
N LYS A 1002 4.21 0.63 -23.07
CA LYS A 1002 5.41 0.77 -22.22
C LYS A 1002 6.04 2.17 -22.30
N GLY A 1003 6.72 2.56 -21.22
CA GLY A 1003 7.59 3.74 -21.21
C GLY A 1003 8.85 3.50 -22.05
N HIS A 1004 9.10 4.38 -23.02
CA HIS A 1004 10.25 4.31 -23.93
C HIS A 1004 10.96 5.66 -24.03
N LEU A 1005 12.29 5.63 -23.95
CA LEU A 1005 13.15 6.75 -24.28
C LEU A 1005 13.67 6.64 -25.72
N PHE A 1006 13.76 7.79 -26.38
CA PHE A 1006 14.39 8.03 -27.68
C PHE A 1006 15.24 9.30 -27.60
N ILE A 1007 16.31 9.34 -28.39
CA ILE A 1007 17.10 10.52 -28.69
C ILE A 1007 17.31 10.53 -30.22
N CYS A 1008 17.19 11.69 -30.85
CA CYS A 1008 17.59 11.92 -32.25
C CYS A 1008 18.51 13.14 -32.28
N LEU A 1009 19.67 13.01 -32.92
CA LEU A 1009 20.68 14.05 -33.04
C LEU A 1009 21.03 14.23 -34.52
N THR A 1010 20.86 15.43 -35.05
CA THR A 1010 21.52 15.83 -36.31
C THR A 1010 22.98 16.08 -36.00
N ILE A 1011 23.87 15.31 -36.62
CA ILE A 1011 25.31 15.27 -36.34
C ILE A 1011 26.08 15.76 -37.57
N LYS A 1012 27.28 16.30 -37.34
CA LYS A 1012 28.20 16.55 -38.45
C LYS A 1012 28.70 15.23 -39.03
N GLU A 1013 29.01 15.23 -40.31
CA GLU A 1013 29.47 14.03 -41.02
C GLU A 1013 30.84 13.56 -40.48
N SER A 1014 31.66 14.51 -40.02
CA SER A 1014 32.95 14.26 -39.35
C SER A 1014 32.83 13.48 -38.03
N GLU A 1015 31.68 13.54 -37.35
CA GLU A 1015 31.47 12.88 -36.05
C GLU A 1015 31.15 11.38 -36.19
N ILE A 1016 30.83 10.91 -37.40
CA ILE A 1016 30.43 9.52 -37.69
C ILE A 1016 31.50 8.52 -37.24
N ASP A 1017 32.78 8.78 -37.48
CA ASP A 1017 33.87 7.86 -37.09
C ASP A 1017 34.10 7.84 -35.57
N ALA A 1018 33.88 8.97 -34.88
CA ALA A 1018 33.93 9.06 -33.42
C ALA A 1018 32.77 8.29 -32.77
N ILE A 1019 31.56 8.41 -33.32
CA ILE A 1019 30.39 7.60 -32.94
C ILE A 1019 30.68 6.12 -33.18
N ALA A 1020 31.16 5.75 -34.37
CA ALA A 1020 31.50 4.38 -34.71
C ALA A 1020 32.56 3.78 -33.77
N MET A 1021 33.59 4.54 -33.39
CA MET A 1021 34.61 4.12 -32.41
C MET A 1021 33.98 3.75 -31.05
N THR A 1022 33.06 4.59 -30.55
CA THR A 1022 32.40 4.36 -29.25
C THR A 1022 31.35 3.25 -29.32
N THR A 1023 30.63 3.16 -30.43
CA THR A 1023 29.63 2.13 -30.68
C THR A 1023 30.28 0.76 -30.84
N ARG A 1024 31.40 0.64 -31.56
CA ARG A 1024 32.14 -0.64 -31.69
C ARG A 1024 32.56 -1.20 -30.32
N ILE A 1025 32.94 -0.35 -29.36
CA ILE A 1025 33.30 -0.77 -28.00
C ILE A 1025 32.09 -1.29 -27.20
N ALA A 1026 30.87 -0.85 -27.52
CA ALA A 1026 29.63 -1.40 -26.99
C ALA A 1026 29.18 -2.69 -27.71
N THR A 1027 29.91 -3.12 -28.76
CA THR A 1027 29.68 -4.35 -29.54
C THR A 1027 28.20 -4.62 -29.84
N PRO A 1028 27.51 -3.76 -30.62
CA PRO A 1028 26.14 -4.01 -31.07
C PRO A 1028 26.10 -5.16 -32.08
N LEU A 1029 24.89 -5.67 -32.32
CA LEU A 1029 24.60 -6.46 -33.51
C LEU A 1029 24.23 -5.51 -34.66
N ILE A 1030 24.78 -5.76 -35.85
CA ILE A 1030 24.44 -5.09 -37.10
C ILE A 1030 23.66 -6.11 -37.94
N TYR A 1031 22.54 -5.67 -38.53
CA TYR A 1031 21.61 -6.54 -39.27
C TYR A 1031 21.27 -6.01 -40.67
N HIS A 1032 21.57 -4.74 -40.93
CA HIS A 1032 21.46 -4.12 -42.24
C HIS A 1032 22.44 -2.96 -42.34
N ASN A 1033 23.17 -2.90 -43.46
CA ASN A 1033 24.01 -1.76 -43.84
C ASN A 1033 23.99 -1.64 -45.36
N ASP A 1034 23.88 -0.40 -45.81
CA ASP A 1034 23.83 0.07 -47.19
C ASP A 1034 24.68 1.34 -47.39
N ILE A 1035 25.41 1.82 -46.37
CA ILE A 1035 26.45 2.86 -46.56
C ILE A 1035 27.45 2.38 -47.64
N PRO A 1036 27.80 3.22 -48.65
CA PRO A 1036 28.69 2.82 -49.73
C PRO A 1036 30.08 2.41 -49.20
N ASP A 1037 30.71 1.43 -49.85
CA ASP A 1037 32.05 0.98 -49.44
C ASP A 1037 33.10 2.12 -49.47
N SER A 1038 32.92 3.15 -50.30
CA SER A 1038 33.77 4.36 -50.29
C SER A 1038 33.69 5.14 -48.96
N GLU A 1039 32.50 5.22 -48.35
CA GLU A 1039 32.28 5.89 -47.07
C GLU A 1039 32.62 5.01 -45.87
N ILE A 1040 32.55 3.69 -46.04
CA ILE A 1040 33.06 2.74 -45.06
C ILE A 1040 34.60 2.82 -45.04
N ASP A 1041 35.25 2.84 -46.20
CA ASP A 1041 36.70 2.80 -46.33
C ASP A 1041 37.39 4.12 -45.98
N SER A 1042 36.72 5.27 -46.17
CA SER A 1042 37.19 6.57 -45.69
C SER A 1042 37.17 6.69 -44.16
N ARG A 1043 36.48 5.79 -43.44
CA ARG A 1043 36.18 5.89 -41.99
C ARG A 1043 36.67 4.64 -41.23
N PRO A 1044 37.93 4.62 -40.76
CA PRO A 1044 38.57 3.41 -40.21
C PRO A 1044 37.90 2.78 -38.97
N ASN A 1045 37.11 3.53 -38.20
CA ASN A 1045 36.31 2.96 -37.10
C ASN A 1045 34.93 2.50 -37.55
N LEU A 1046 34.34 3.10 -38.60
CA LEU A 1046 33.12 2.63 -39.25
C LEU A 1046 33.35 1.30 -39.97
N LYS A 1047 34.40 1.16 -40.80
CA LYS A 1047 34.81 -0.11 -41.42
C LYS A 1047 34.90 -1.25 -40.41
N LYS A 1048 35.58 -0.99 -39.29
CA LYS A 1048 35.75 -1.97 -38.21
C LYS A 1048 34.47 -2.24 -37.44
N LEU A 1049 33.52 -1.31 -37.42
CA LEU A 1049 32.19 -1.53 -36.85
C LEU A 1049 31.36 -2.43 -37.77
N VAL A 1050 31.24 -2.08 -39.06
CA VAL A 1050 30.50 -2.85 -40.09
C VAL A 1050 31.04 -4.28 -40.20
N ASN A 1051 32.37 -4.46 -40.22
CA ASN A 1051 33.04 -5.77 -40.24
C ASN A 1051 32.90 -6.59 -38.94
N GLY A 1052 32.29 -6.05 -37.89
CA GLY A 1052 32.15 -6.74 -36.59
C GLY A 1052 33.47 -6.93 -35.82
N GLU A 1053 34.50 -6.11 -36.07
CA GLU A 1053 35.83 -6.26 -35.46
C GLU A 1053 35.84 -5.92 -33.96
N SER A 1054 35.53 -6.92 -33.13
CA SER A 1054 35.45 -6.81 -31.66
C SER A 1054 36.77 -7.08 -30.92
N ARG A 1055 37.91 -7.19 -31.63
CA ARG A 1055 39.24 -7.44 -31.05
C ARG A 1055 39.87 -6.17 -30.48
N PHE A 1056 39.44 -5.79 -29.27
CA PHE A 1056 40.00 -4.63 -28.56
C PHE A 1056 41.34 -4.93 -27.86
N ILE A 1057 42.38 -4.24 -28.30
CA ILE A 1057 43.55 -3.88 -27.48
C ILE A 1057 43.09 -2.81 -26.45
N PRO A 1058 43.63 -2.78 -25.21
CA PRO A 1058 43.28 -1.74 -24.24
C PRO A 1058 43.54 -0.30 -24.78
N PRO A 1059 42.76 0.71 -24.36
CA PRO A 1059 41.82 0.70 -23.24
C PRO A 1059 40.45 0.07 -23.55
N LEU A 1060 39.93 -0.72 -22.61
CA LEU A 1060 38.64 -1.44 -22.73
C LEU A 1060 37.41 -0.55 -22.42
N THR A 1061 37.62 0.77 -22.33
CA THR A 1061 36.60 1.80 -22.11
C THR A 1061 37.02 3.07 -22.85
N VAL A 1062 36.07 3.75 -23.48
CA VAL A 1062 36.31 5.01 -24.22
C VAL A 1062 35.41 6.13 -23.73
N THR A 1063 35.82 7.35 -24.02
CA THR A 1063 34.98 8.55 -23.95
C THR A 1063 35.26 9.36 -25.21
N ARG A 1064 34.21 9.82 -25.89
CA ARG A 1064 34.30 10.83 -26.96
C ARG A 1064 33.26 11.90 -26.69
N ASP A 1065 33.58 13.13 -27.03
CA ASP A 1065 32.67 14.25 -27.08
C ASP A 1065 32.44 14.57 -28.55
N ILE A 1066 31.18 14.80 -28.94
CA ILE A 1066 30.74 15.19 -30.29
C ILE A 1066 29.84 16.44 -30.18
N SER A 1067 29.63 17.14 -31.29
CA SER A 1067 28.65 18.26 -31.37
C SER A 1067 27.59 18.03 -32.44
N THR A 1068 26.34 18.43 -32.17
CA THR A 1068 25.27 18.44 -33.19
C THR A 1068 25.54 19.50 -34.26
N ALA A 1069 25.09 19.28 -35.50
CA ALA A 1069 25.47 20.10 -36.67
C ALA A 1069 25.07 21.60 -36.61
N ALA A 1070 24.00 21.93 -35.87
CA ALA A 1070 23.44 23.28 -35.80
C ALA A 1070 24.38 24.33 -35.18
N PRO A 1071 24.23 25.63 -35.51
CA PRO A 1071 24.93 26.72 -34.83
C PRO A 1071 24.69 26.69 -33.31
N GLY A 1072 25.75 26.76 -32.51
CA GLY A 1072 25.67 26.63 -31.05
C GLY A 1072 25.24 25.22 -30.57
N GLY A 1073 25.46 24.19 -31.39
CA GLY A 1073 24.96 22.83 -31.20
C GLY A 1073 25.27 22.18 -29.83
N LEU A 1074 24.39 21.25 -29.45
CA LEU A 1074 24.46 20.49 -28.21
C LEU A 1074 25.76 19.68 -28.13
N LYS A 1075 26.47 19.80 -27.00
CA LYS A 1075 27.62 18.96 -26.67
C LYS A 1075 27.15 17.62 -26.14
N VAL A 1076 27.60 16.53 -26.74
CA VAL A 1076 27.18 15.17 -26.39
C VAL A 1076 28.39 14.31 -26.08
N THR A 1077 28.48 13.80 -24.85
CA THR A 1077 29.54 12.88 -24.41
C THR A 1077 29.05 11.43 -24.50
N ILE A 1078 29.75 10.59 -25.24
CA ILE A 1078 29.49 9.15 -25.33
C ILE A 1078 30.51 8.39 -24.46
N TYR A 1079 30.01 7.55 -23.56
CA TYR A 1079 30.80 6.67 -22.69
C TYR A 1079 30.52 5.20 -23.04
N SER A 1080 31.52 4.45 -23.48
CA SER A 1080 31.36 3.02 -23.82
C SER A 1080 32.34 2.11 -23.11
N LYS A 1081 31.92 0.87 -22.85
CA LYS A 1081 32.73 -0.21 -22.26
C LYS A 1081 32.55 -1.54 -23.01
N GLY A 1082 33.64 -2.24 -23.26
CA GLY A 1082 33.59 -3.63 -23.73
C GLY A 1082 33.38 -4.60 -22.58
N GLU A 1083 32.84 -5.80 -22.85
CA GLU A 1083 32.64 -6.86 -21.85
C GLU A 1083 33.91 -7.11 -21.00
N LYS A 1084 35.07 -7.18 -21.67
CA LYS A 1084 36.35 -7.52 -21.04
C LYS A 1084 36.80 -6.51 -19.97
N SER A 1085 36.25 -5.29 -19.95
CA SER A 1085 36.55 -4.27 -18.94
C SER A 1085 36.22 -4.71 -17.51
N ARG A 1086 35.24 -5.62 -17.35
CA ARG A 1086 34.62 -6.00 -16.08
C ARG A 1086 34.09 -4.82 -15.24
N PHE A 1087 33.90 -3.66 -15.86
CA PHE A 1087 33.43 -2.44 -15.20
C PHE A 1087 31.90 -2.33 -15.21
N GLU A 1088 31.40 -1.66 -14.18
CA GLU A 1088 30.00 -1.28 -13.96
C GLU A 1088 29.85 0.19 -14.40
N ILE A 1089 28.98 0.48 -15.36
CA ILE A 1089 29.02 1.73 -16.13
C ILE A 1089 28.73 2.96 -15.27
N TYR A 1090 27.79 2.86 -14.32
CA TYR A 1090 27.37 3.97 -13.48
C TYR A 1090 28.51 4.37 -12.53
N ARG A 1091 29.06 3.45 -11.73
CA ARG A 1091 30.08 3.78 -10.71
C ARG A 1091 31.51 3.84 -11.22
N ARG A 1092 31.90 2.94 -12.14
CA ARG A 1092 33.31 2.83 -12.59
C ARG A 1092 33.64 3.73 -13.78
N ILE A 1093 32.62 4.25 -14.48
CA ILE A 1093 32.81 5.15 -15.63
C ILE A 1093 32.12 6.49 -15.37
N LEU A 1094 30.78 6.53 -15.34
CA LEU A 1094 30.00 7.77 -15.29
C LEU A 1094 30.31 8.63 -14.05
N VAL A 1095 30.13 8.13 -12.82
CA VAL A 1095 30.46 8.87 -11.57
C VAL A 1095 31.93 9.32 -11.51
N ARG A 1096 32.85 8.56 -12.12
CA ARG A 1096 34.28 8.92 -12.17
C ARG A 1096 34.59 10.01 -13.21
N LYS A 1097 33.89 10.02 -14.34
CA LYS A 1097 34.08 10.97 -15.45
C LYS A 1097 33.32 12.27 -15.22
N LEU A 1098 32.04 12.18 -14.83
CA LEU A 1098 31.17 13.31 -14.49
C LEU A 1098 31.63 14.03 -13.20
N LYS A 1099 32.29 13.30 -12.28
CA LYS A 1099 32.82 13.81 -10.99
C LYS A 1099 31.76 14.35 -10.00
N THR A 1100 30.47 14.24 -10.29
CA THR A 1100 29.31 14.64 -9.47
C THR A 1100 28.59 13.45 -8.82
N THR A 1101 27.54 13.69 -8.02
CA THR A 1101 26.53 12.66 -7.76
C THR A 1101 25.71 12.42 -9.03
N ILE A 1102 25.07 11.25 -9.13
CA ILE A 1102 24.05 10.99 -10.15
C ILE A 1102 22.74 10.51 -9.50
N LYS A 1103 21.61 11.00 -10.01
CA LYS A 1103 20.27 10.44 -9.76
C LYS A 1103 19.92 9.54 -10.94
N ILE A 1104 19.48 8.30 -10.71
CA ILE A 1104 19.29 7.31 -11.78
C ILE A 1104 17.88 6.67 -11.78
N TRP A 1105 17.22 6.65 -12.94
CA TRP A 1105 15.99 5.89 -13.21
C TRP A 1105 16.35 4.64 -14.00
N THR A 1106 16.10 3.47 -13.43
CA THR A 1106 16.53 2.18 -13.98
C THR A 1106 15.96 1.03 -13.16
N THR A 1107 15.69 -0.11 -13.82
CA THR A 1107 15.44 -1.36 -13.09
C THR A 1107 16.71 -1.80 -12.34
N ARG A 1108 16.55 -2.58 -11.26
CA ARG A 1108 17.62 -2.91 -10.31
C ARG A 1108 17.54 -4.34 -9.79
N ASP A 1109 18.69 -4.93 -9.51
CA ASP A 1109 18.77 -6.21 -8.78
C ASP A 1109 18.79 -6.00 -7.25
N LYS A 1110 18.93 -7.10 -6.48
CA LYS A 1110 18.94 -7.06 -5.00
C LYS A 1110 20.34 -6.82 -4.40
N THR A 1111 21.35 -6.56 -5.23
CA THR A 1111 22.77 -6.56 -4.86
C THR A 1111 23.43 -5.19 -5.06
N LEU A 1112 23.03 -4.44 -6.10
CA LEU A 1112 23.36 -3.01 -6.22
C LEU A 1112 22.28 -2.17 -5.53
N LYS A 1113 22.69 -1.03 -4.96
CA LYS A 1113 21.86 -0.10 -4.20
C LYS A 1113 22.38 1.32 -4.37
N SER A 1114 21.69 2.30 -3.81
CA SER A 1114 22.24 3.64 -3.55
C SER A 1114 23.60 3.54 -2.84
N ASP A 1115 24.65 4.09 -3.45
CA ASP A 1115 26.01 4.14 -2.90
C ASP A 1115 26.38 5.60 -2.64
N CYS A 1116 26.38 5.98 -1.37
CA CYS A 1116 26.72 7.33 -0.92
C CYS A 1116 28.07 7.38 -0.17
N ARG A 1117 29.00 6.48 -0.49
CA ARG A 1117 30.29 6.33 0.23
C ARG A 1117 31.36 7.32 -0.22
N ILE A 1118 31.11 8.09 -1.28
CA ILE A 1118 32.05 9.06 -1.83
C ILE A 1118 31.37 10.43 -1.81
N PHE A 1119 31.78 11.29 -0.89
CA PHE A 1119 31.25 12.65 -0.73
C PHE A 1119 31.30 13.42 -2.07
N GLY A 1120 30.17 14.02 -2.46
CA GLY A 1120 30.00 14.70 -3.76
C GLY A 1120 29.90 13.77 -4.98
N ARG A 1121 30.01 12.45 -4.85
CA ARG A 1121 30.03 11.46 -5.94
C ARG A 1121 29.21 10.21 -5.61
N ASN A 1122 27.96 10.42 -5.24
CA ASN A 1122 27.04 9.36 -4.85
C ASN A 1122 26.29 8.77 -6.06
N ILE A 1123 25.66 7.60 -5.88
CA ILE A 1123 24.61 7.07 -6.74
C ILE A 1123 23.32 7.07 -5.94
N ARG A 1124 22.34 7.89 -6.36
CA ARG A 1124 20.99 7.95 -5.78
C ARG A 1124 20.01 7.31 -6.77
N LEU A 1125 19.14 6.43 -6.30
CA LEU A 1125 18.15 5.76 -7.15
C LEU A 1125 16.83 6.54 -7.09
N VAL A 1126 16.20 6.83 -8.23
CA VAL A 1126 14.86 7.42 -8.28
C VAL A 1126 13.82 6.38 -7.85
N THR A 1127 12.83 6.79 -7.05
CA THR A 1127 11.76 5.90 -6.59
C THR A 1127 10.68 5.71 -7.65
N SER A 1128 10.16 4.49 -7.77
CA SER A 1128 8.95 4.19 -8.56
C SER A 1128 7.69 4.45 -7.71
N PRO A 1129 6.61 5.06 -8.24
CA PRO A 1129 6.49 5.63 -9.59
C PRO A 1129 7.06 7.06 -9.72
N ILE A 1130 7.29 7.48 -10.95
CA ILE A 1130 7.55 8.87 -11.36
C ILE A 1130 6.34 9.44 -12.11
N SER A 1131 6.31 10.76 -12.36
CA SER A 1131 5.34 11.41 -13.24
C SER A 1131 6.05 12.27 -14.28
N VAL A 1132 5.76 12.04 -15.57
CA VAL A 1132 6.32 12.76 -16.70
C VAL A 1132 5.27 13.73 -17.23
N SER A 1133 5.37 15.01 -16.85
CA SER A 1133 4.40 16.04 -17.22
C SER A 1133 2.94 15.64 -16.88
N GLY A 1134 2.72 15.05 -15.70
CA GLY A 1134 1.43 14.54 -15.24
C GLY A 1134 1.19 13.04 -15.49
N HIS A 1135 1.94 12.39 -16.37
CA HIS A 1135 1.71 11.01 -16.78
C HIS A 1135 2.51 10.01 -15.92
N PRO A 1136 1.86 9.09 -15.19
CA PRO A 1136 2.57 8.19 -14.28
C PRO A 1136 3.34 7.09 -15.02
N SER A 1137 4.60 6.87 -14.64
CA SER A 1137 5.45 5.76 -15.12
C SER A 1137 6.05 4.98 -13.94
N SER A 1138 6.24 3.67 -14.11
CA SER A 1138 6.78 2.79 -13.06
C SER A 1138 7.88 1.88 -13.61
N LEU A 1139 8.79 1.42 -12.75
CA LEU A 1139 9.87 0.48 -13.13
C LEU A 1139 9.38 -0.90 -13.61
N GLU A 1140 8.07 -1.14 -13.60
CA GLU A 1140 7.41 -2.33 -14.13
C GLU A 1140 6.78 -2.11 -15.52
N SER A 1141 6.50 -0.85 -15.91
CA SER A 1141 5.95 -0.46 -17.22
C SER A 1141 6.95 0.30 -18.11
N ASP A 1142 8.05 0.80 -17.54
CA ASP A 1142 9.08 1.58 -18.21
C ASP A 1142 10.30 0.72 -18.55
N VAL A 1143 10.77 0.78 -19.80
CA VAL A 1143 11.99 0.09 -20.25
C VAL A 1143 13.13 1.05 -20.60
N SER A 1144 13.02 2.33 -20.22
CA SER A 1144 14.11 3.29 -20.27
C SER A 1144 15.10 3.13 -19.10
N GLN A 1145 16.34 3.55 -19.34
CA GLN A 1145 17.33 3.77 -18.30
C GLN A 1145 17.97 5.13 -18.56
N TRP A 1146 17.92 6.02 -17.57
CA TRP A 1146 18.50 7.34 -17.68
C TRP A 1146 19.03 7.85 -16.34
N LEU A 1147 19.85 8.89 -16.39
CA LEU A 1147 20.40 9.57 -15.22
C LEU A 1147 20.60 11.07 -15.46
N ILE A 1148 20.77 11.79 -14.36
CA ILE A 1148 21.18 13.20 -14.35
C ILE A 1148 22.27 13.47 -13.31
N SER A 1149 23.09 14.48 -13.52
CA SER A 1149 24.14 14.92 -12.57
C SER A 1149 23.61 15.82 -11.46
N ASP A 1150 24.11 15.63 -10.24
CA ASP A 1150 23.65 16.30 -9.01
C ASP A 1150 24.87 16.81 -8.20
N PRO A 1151 25.11 18.14 -8.11
CA PRO A 1151 24.59 19.17 -9.00
C PRO A 1151 25.16 19.02 -10.43
N GLY A 1152 24.53 19.64 -11.41
CA GLY A 1152 25.04 19.70 -12.79
C GLY A 1152 23.95 20.07 -13.80
N ASN A 1153 24.25 19.83 -15.07
CA ASN A 1153 23.42 20.17 -16.22
C ASN A 1153 23.42 19.05 -17.29
N LYS A 1154 23.75 17.81 -16.89
CA LYS A 1154 23.89 16.68 -17.82
C LYS A 1154 22.77 15.67 -17.62
N PHE A 1155 22.12 15.30 -18.71
CA PHE A 1155 21.19 14.18 -18.81
C PHE A 1155 21.82 13.07 -19.65
N CYS A 1156 21.70 11.81 -19.24
CA CYS A 1156 22.18 10.69 -20.05
C CYS A 1156 21.18 9.56 -20.19
N ALA A 1157 21.02 9.06 -21.42
CA ALA A 1157 20.48 7.73 -21.66
C ALA A 1157 21.57 6.66 -21.41
N VAL A 1158 21.17 5.47 -20.91
CA VAL A 1158 22.07 4.34 -20.67
C VAL A 1158 21.44 3.08 -21.28
N ASP A 1159 22.24 2.19 -21.88
CA ASP A 1159 21.73 0.95 -22.51
C ASP A 1159 21.59 -0.24 -21.54
N LYS A 1160 22.16 -0.13 -20.33
CA LYS A 1160 22.20 -1.18 -19.30
C LYS A 1160 21.49 -0.76 -18.01
N PRO A 1161 20.69 -1.65 -17.41
CA PRO A 1161 20.10 -1.40 -16.10
C PRO A 1161 21.15 -1.52 -14.99
N TYR A 1162 20.87 -0.93 -13.83
CA TYR A 1162 21.74 -0.96 -12.65
C TYR A 1162 21.69 -2.31 -11.92
N HIS A 1163 22.12 -3.35 -12.63
CA HIS A 1163 22.28 -4.72 -12.17
C HIS A 1163 23.78 -5.06 -12.14
N LYS A 1164 24.18 -5.98 -11.28
CA LYS A 1164 25.58 -6.47 -11.18
C LYS A 1164 25.98 -7.33 -12.37
N SER A 1165 25.04 -7.94 -13.08
CA SER A 1165 25.28 -8.74 -14.30
C SER A 1165 26.00 -7.93 -15.38
N GLN A 1166 25.68 -6.63 -15.51
CA GLN A 1166 26.26 -5.72 -16.52
C GLN A 1166 27.79 -5.72 -16.55
N THR A 1167 28.45 -6.08 -15.43
CA THR A 1167 29.92 -6.19 -15.37
C THR A 1167 30.47 -7.23 -16.33
N LYS A 1168 29.66 -8.19 -16.76
CA LYS A 1168 30.00 -9.20 -17.77
C LYS A 1168 29.38 -8.91 -19.14
N GLU A 1169 29.03 -7.67 -19.41
CA GLU A 1169 28.33 -7.23 -20.61
C GLU A 1169 29.06 -6.00 -21.19
N PRO A 1170 28.95 -5.71 -22.50
CA PRO A 1170 29.28 -4.38 -23.01
C PRO A 1170 28.31 -3.33 -22.44
N GLY A 1171 28.49 -2.05 -22.78
CA GLY A 1171 27.50 -1.01 -22.49
C GLY A 1171 27.91 0.36 -22.97
N MET A 1172 26.92 1.25 -23.11
CA MET A 1172 27.02 2.60 -23.64
C MET A 1172 26.10 3.55 -22.87
N ALA A 1173 26.57 4.78 -22.64
CA ALA A 1173 25.76 5.89 -22.16
C ALA A 1173 26.01 7.12 -23.02
N VAL A 1174 24.94 7.83 -23.38
CA VAL A 1174 24.96 9.03 -24.23
C VAL A 1174 24.46 10.20 -23.40
N CYS A 1175 25.35 11.14 -23.09
CA CYS A 1175 25.11 12.26 -22.18
C CYS A 1175 25.01 13.58 -22.94
N ILE A 1176 23.87 14.26 -22.86
CA ILE A 1176 23.64 15.60 -23.40
C ILE A 1176 23.96 16.63 -22.31
N ASP A 1177 24.67 17.69 -22.69
CA ASP A 1177 25.00 18.86 -21.86
C ASP A 1177 23.99 19.98 -22.13
N ASP A 1178 22.87 19.99 -21.39
CA ASP A 1178 21.78 20.98 -21.54
C ASP A 1178 21.04 21.19 -20.21
N ALA A 1179 20.97 22.44 -19.75
CA ALA A 1179 20.38 22.81 -18.48
C ALA A 1179 18.84 22.69 -18.44
N SER A 1180 18.16 22.84 -19.58
CA SER A 1180 16.69 22.78 -19.69
C SER A 1180 16.21 21.33 -19.60
N ILE A 1181 16.81 20.45 -20.39
CA ILE A 1181 16.59 18.99 -20.36
C ILE A 1181 16.94 18.46 -18.98
N PHE A 1182 18.09 18.87 -18.42
CA PHE A 1182 18.46 18.52 -17.05
C PHE A 1182 17.36 18.92 -16.03
N THR A 1183 16.89 20.16 -16.07
CA THR A 1183 15.90 20.68 -15.12
C THR A 1183 14.61 19.85 -15.17
N ARG A 1184 14.11 19.56 -16.38
CA ARG A 1184 12.88 18.78 -16.58
C ARG A 1184 13.01 17.32 -16.12
N PHE A 1185 14.18 16.69 -16.27
CA PHE A 1185 14.44 15.36 -15.69
C PHE A 1185 14.75 15.41 -14.18
N ASN A 1186 15.20 16.55 -13.64
CA ASN A 1186 15.42 16.75 -12.21
C ASN A 1186 14.11 16.91 -11.42
N GLU A 1187 13.08 17.52 -12.04
CA GLU A 1187 11.70 17.55 -11.54
C GLU A 1187 11.12 16.13 -11.44
N ILE A 1188 11.31 15.30 -12.48
CA ILE A 1188 10.91 13.88 -12.48
C ILE A 1188 11.67 13.10 -11.38
N ALA A 1189 12.96 13.42 -11.17
CA ALA A 1189 13.82 12.81 -10.16
C ALA A 1189 13.74 13.48 -8.77
N ALA A 1190 12.55 13.96 -8.38
CA ALA A 1190 12.30 14.57 -7.07
C ALA A 1190 12.44 13.54 -5.92
N ASN A 1191 11.84 12.35 -6.05
CA ASN A 1191 11.81 11.33 -5.01
C ASN A 1191 12.93 10.29 -5.19
N LEU A 1192 13.72 10.07 -4.14
CA LEU A 1192 14.95 9.25 -4.18
C LEU A 1192 15.00 8.24 -3.02
N ASP A 1193 15.53 7.05 -3.31
CA ASP A 1193 15.83 6.06 -2.27
C ASP A 1193 16.91 6.57 -1.30
N ASN A 1194 16.71 6.32 -0.02
CA ASN A 1194 17.72 6.54 1.02
C ASN A 1194 19.05 5.83 0.71
N CYS A 1195 20.17 6.48 1.06
CA CYS A 1195 21.53 5.93 0.96
C CYS A 1195 21.73 4.66 1.81
N THR A 1196 22.57 3.70 1.36
CA THR A 1196 22.83 2.42 2.06
C THR A 1196 24.30 1.94 2.05
#